data_AF-A0A0H5S0R0-F1
#
_entry.id   AF-A0A0H5S0R0-F1
#
_cell.length_a   1.000
_cell.length_b   1.000
_cell.length_c   1.000
_cell.angle_alpha   90.00
_cell.angle_beta   90.00
_cell.angle_gamma   90.00
#
_symmetry.space_group_name_H-M   'P 1'
#
loop_
_entity.id
_entity.type
_entity.pdbx_description
1 polymer ?
#
loop_
_entity_poly.entity_id
_entity_poly.type
_entity_poly.pdbx_seq_one_letter_code
_entity_poly.pdbx_strand_id
1 'polypeptide(L)'
;MVQHDANSGDSRISELVERLAKLPATDVHQYFRGFRAIQDELDAEQCKIQISERMCYMQENLPAQLSNLRRFRKKLVYLKQKVQSALKNYHDQQERLWSSLKQNAPDLHNHLECVAQKMKELNYLIVAHKLTFAISKIKKVINGSDFFLLYDNIQFLKQNANSDLKLDENEAKNIDNMRKQLINETEHLVSGSLRDLLKKIRYPLEEPVDLKTHEKLIQQIATLLKCISILDNGIVTLHCDRSKLLTELVGPVERRFQFHFFTEQKTNDSSKPEWFFTQILTWITANVDLISSILLLIVKNDAERNEMVTEYVNKLMNLAQKKVQNIVKEVQDDPELFSHLIDECVAFENELQDIAIPIRPGNVLVVLCEDIYLLKWLQLERESCIAGVENVLCGEDCWNNRYHTFSDVDMQQAPECTDQFLLMIESITERYRWIESLDVQSQFLNVQIFMLDDFRLRLVHISQQLGSPWEKPFIQILNSAWYLAYVLDEWNEVDIFIRIQALGKRTHFRGVFEDVANMYRHLWRQKAEDLTAAFYQHIRASLSRYQREQWYSWEASKPFDLTPSFCPFLLEVRRLLGHVNKAISPHSATKLYEMLNEKVAEVLLQMLTTISLNGYGAAQILYDVTNSLIPVLNSLYNHHTNAINLETLDEPKFVEVISCLKILSQSTGTAILLYEELKRTTDNLTPSLLEPFDAATIERERALELLKRRSDLQLTSDETVKL
;
A
#
# COMPACT_ATOMS: atom_id res chain seq x y z
N MET A 1 -46.15 -16.88 -19.92
CA MET A 1 -46.96 -15.78 -20.49
C MET A 1 -47.13 -14.74 -19.40
N VAL A 2 -46.18 -13.83 -19.27
CA VAL A 2 -46.39 -12.57 -18.54
C VAL A 2 -46.16 -11.51 -19.58
N GLN A 3 -47.24 -10.87 -20.03
CA GLN A 3 -47.19 -9.69 -20.87
C GLN A 3 -46.60 -8.57 -20.01
N HIS A 4 -45.31 -8.29 -20.16
CA HIS A 4 -44.75 -7.06 -19.62
C HIS A 4 -45.06 -5.93 -20.61
N ASP A 5 -45.86 -4.98 -20.15
CA ASP A 5 -46.30 -3.79 -20.86
C ASP A 5 -45.12 -3.00 -21.44
N ALA A 6 -45.05 -2.94 -22.77
CA ALA A 6 -44.03 -2.22 -23.55
C ALA A 6 -43.99 -0.71 -23.27
N ASN A 7 -45.02 -0.15 -22.63
CA ASN A 7 -45.07 1.28 -22.29
C ASN A 7 -44.18 1.66 -21.09
N SER A 8 -43.67 0.70 -20.32
CA SER A 8 -42.85 1.00 -19.12
C SER A 8 -41.42 1.44 -19.44
N GLY A 9 -40.86 1.02 -20.59
CA GLY A 9 -39.48 1.29 -20.97
C GLY A 9 -39.19 2.77 -21.31
N ASP A 10 -40.11 3.42 -22.03
CA ASP A 10 -39.93 4.82 -22.47
C ASP A 10 -39.97 5.82 -21.31
N SER A 11 -40.77 5.54 -20.27
CA SER A 11 -40.85 6.38 -19.07
C SER A 11 -39.51 6.44 -18.32
N ARG A 12 -38.85 5.30 -18.15
CA ARG A 12 -37.61 5.20 -17.37
C ARG A 12 -36.42 5.83 -18.09
N ILE A 13 -36.33 5.64 -19.41
CA ILE A 13 -35.29 6.29 -20.22
C ILE A 13 -35.46 7.82 -20.15
N SER A 14 -36.68 8.31 -20.26
CA SER A 14 -36.97 9.75 -20.15
C SER A 14 -36.55 10.33 -18.80
N GLU A 15 -36.84 9.62 -17.70
CA GLU A 15 -36.43 10.02 -16.35
C GLU A 15 -34.90 10.04 -16.19
N LEU A 16 -34.20 9.03 -16.73
CA LEU A 16 -32.74 8.97 -16.67
C LEU A 16 -32.08 10.12 -17.44
N VAL A 17 -32.62 10.44 -18.63
CA VAL A 17 -32.16 11.59 -19.43
C VAL A 17 -32.35 12.90 -18.66
N GLU A 18 -33.47 13.06 -17.97
CA GLU A 18 -33.73 14.25 -17.15
C GLU A 18 -32.77 14.33 -15.95
N ARG A 19 -32.45 13.20 -15.30
CA ARG A 19 -31.46 13.15 -14.20
C ARG A 19 -30.06 13.52 -14.67
N LEU A 20 -29.64 13.00 -15.83
CA LEU A 20 -28.34 13.34 -16.43
C LEU A 20 -28.27 14.82 -16.84
N ALA A 21 -29.37 15.38 -17.36
CA ALA A 21 -29.44 16.79 -17.74
C ALA A 21 -29.39 17.76 -16.55
N LYS A 22 -29.82 17.31 -15.35
CA LYS A 22 -29.76 18.11 -14.10
C LYS A 22 -28.38 18.13 -13.43
N LEU A 23 -27.41 17.35 -13.92
CA LEU A 23 -26.06 17.36 -13.38
C LEU A 23 -25.38 18.72 -13.63
N PRO A 24 -24.65 19.29 -12.66
CA PRO A 24 -24.05 20.61 -12.78
C PRO A 24 -22.92 20.61 -13.81
N ALA A 25 -23.19 21.07 -15.03
CA ALA A 25 -22.23 21.05 -16.14
C ALA A 25 -21.07 22.06 -16.02
N THR A 26 -21.16 23.02 -15.10
CA THR A 26 -20.13 24.06 -14.90
C THR A 26 -18.99 23.63 -13.98
N ASP A 27 -19.18 22.55 -13.20
CA ASP A 27 -18.16 21.97 -12.31
C ASP A 27 -17.95 20.51 -12.70
N VAL A 28 -16.81 20.25 -13.33
CA VAL A 28 -16.45 18.93 -13.86
C VAL A 28 -16.38 17.87 -12.74
N HIS A 29 -15.89 18.23 -11.56
CA HIS A 29 -15.77 17.30 -10.45
C HIS A 29 -17.14 16.93 -9.86
N GLN A 30 -18.05 17.89 -9.72
CA GLN A 30 -19.41 17.60 -9.29
C GLN A 30 -20.20 16.82 -10.36
N TYR A 31 -20.03 17.15 -11.65
CA TYR A 31 -20.67 16.42 -12.74
C TYR A 31 -20.31 14.93 -12.71
N PHE A 32 -19.02 14.59 -12.68
CA PHE A 32 -18.57 13.19 -12.65
C PHE A 32 -18.93 12.48 -11.35
N ARG A 33 -18.95 13.17 -10.20
CA ARG A 33 -19.42 12.59 -8.95
C ARG A 33 -20.91 12.21 -9.03
N GLY A 34 -21.74 13.10 -9.57
CA GLY A 34 -23.16 12.83 -9.78
C GLY A 34 -23.42 11.74 -10.84
N PHE A 35 -22.63 11.71 -11.91
CA PHE A 35 -22.70 10.65 -12.92
C PHE A 35 -22.38 9.27 -12.33
N ARG A 36 -21.30 9.15 -11.55
CA ARG A 36 -20.93 7.88 -10.88
C ARG A 36 -22.04 7.42 -9.93
N ALA A 37 -22.66 8.33 -9.18
CA ALA A 37 -23.77 7.98 -8.30
C ALA A 37 -24.99 7.41 -9.07
N ILE A 38 -25.32 7.96 -10.24
CA ILE A 38 -26.39 7.41 -11.11
C ILE A 38 -25.99 6.04 -11.66
N GLN A 39 -24.73 5.86 -12.05
CA GLN A 39 -24.21 4.58 -12.54
C GLN A 39 -24.27 3.50 -11.45
N ASP A 40 -23.79 3.81 -10.24
CA ASP A 40 -23.80 2.87 -9.10
C ASP A 40 -25.24 2.43 -8.75
N GLU A 41 -26.22 3.35 -8.83
CA GLU A 41 -27.64 3.01 -8.65
C GLU A 41 -28.16 2.05 -9.71
N LEU A 42 -27.83 2.30 -10.99
CA LEU A 42 -28.23 1.43 -12.11
C LEU A 42 -27.59 0.05 -12.01
N ASP A 43 -26.31 -0.02 -11.67
CA ASP A 43 -25.58 -1.28 -11.50
C ASP A 43 -26.17 -2.08 -10.32
N ALA A 44 -26.52 -1.42 -9.22
CA ALA A 44 -27.21 -2.05 -8.09
C ALA A 44 -28.61 -2.56 -8.46
N GLU A 45 -29.37 -1.82 -9.28
CA GLU A 45 -30.69 -2.23 -9.74
C GLU A 45 -30.60 -3.41 -10.73
N GLN A 46 -29.65 -3.38 -11.68
CA GLN A 46 -29.39 -4.48 -12.60
C GLN A 46 -28.95 -5.74 -11.85
N CYS A 47 -28.10 -5.61 -10.83
CA CYS A 47 -27.72 -6.72 -9.97
C CYS A 47 -28.93 -7.28 -9.22
N LYS A 48 -29.81 -6.42 -8.68
CA LYS A 48 -31.08 -6.87 -8.04
C LYS A 48 -32.00 -7.58 -9.04
N ILE A 49 -32.14 -7.08 -10.26
CA ILE A 49 -32.98 -7.70 -11.30
C ILE A 49 -32.39 -9.04 -11.73
N GLN A 50 -31.09 -9.13 -12.03
CA GLN A 50 -30.46 -10.39 -12.42
C GLN A 50 -30.51 -11.45 -11.32
N ILE A 51 -30.26 -11.05 -10.07
CA ILE A 51 -30.35 -11.96 -8.93
C ILE A 51 -31.81 -12.37 -8.72
N SER A 52 -32.76 -11.43 -8.80
CA SER A 52 -34.19 -11.71 -8.65
C SER A 52 -34.69 -12.65 -9.76
N GLU A 53 -34.38 -12.40 -11.02
CA GLU A 53 -34.75 -13.26 -12.16
C GLU A 53 -34.13 -14.65 -12.04
N ARG A 54 -32.83 -14.75 -11.71
CA ARG A 54 -32.18 -16.06 -11.48
C ARG A 54 -32.79 -16.78 -10.29
N MET A 55 -33.05 -16.07 -9.19
CA MET A 55 -33.71 -16.65 -8.02
C MET A 55 -35.14 -17.08 -8.32
N CYS A 56 -35.89 -16.31 -9.10
CA CYS A 56 -37.26 -16.63 -9.51
C CYS A 56 -37.26 -17.83 -10.46
N TYR A 57 -36.37 -17.85 -11.45
CA TYR A 57 -36.17 -18.98 -12.37
C TYR A 57 -35.74 -20.25 -11.63
N MET A 58 -34.84 -20.14 -10.66
CA MET A 58 -34.48 -21.26 -9.77
C MET A 58 -35.64 -21.67 -8.87
N GLN A 59 -36.40 -20.73 -8.29
CA GLN A 59 -37.56 -21.01 -7.45
C GLN A 59 -38.72 -21.65 -8.23
N GLU A 60 -38.90 -21.34 -9.51
CA GLU A 60 -39.91 -21.98 -10.37
C GLU A 60 -39.45 -23.37 -10.86
N ASN A 61 -38.18 -23.51 -11.27
CA ASN A 61 -37.68 -24.78 -11.80
C ASN A 61 -37.36 -25.81 -10.73
N LEU A 62 -36.90 -25.40 -9.54
CA LEU A 62 -36.49 -26.31 -8.48
C LEU A 62 -37.64 -27.21 -8.02
N PRO A 63 -38.88 -26.74 -7.80
CA PRO A 63 -40.04 -27.59 -7.54
C PRO A 63 -40.32 -28.57 -8.68
N ALA A 64 -40.21 -28.15 -9.94
CA ALA A 64 -40.41 -29.02 -11.11
C ALA A 64 -39.33 -30.10 -11.20
N GLN A 65 -38.05 -29.75 -11.02
CA GLN A 65 -36.95 -30.70 -10.99
C GLN A 65 -37.04 -31.65 -9.78
N LEU A 66 -37.37 -31.14 -8.60
CA LEU A 66 -37.62 -31.96 -7.41
C LEU A 66 -38.80 -32.89 -7.61
N SER A 67 -39.87 -32.43 -8.27
CA SER A 67 -41.02 -33.26 -8.62
C SER A 67 -40.62 -34.36 -9.61
N ASN A 68 -39.84 -34.04 -10.65
CA ASN A 68 -39.30 -35.00 -11.60
C ASN A 68 -38.38 -36.02 -10.92
N LEU A 69 -37.45 -35.58 -10.07
CA LEU A 69 -36.57 -36.45 -9.29
C LEU A 69 -37.37 -37.34 -8.33
N ARG A 70 -38.40 -36.81 -7.67
CA ARG A 70 -39.32 -37.59 -6.83
C ARG A 70 -40.10 -38.61 -7.67
N ARG A 71 -40.55 -38.25 -8.88
CA ARG A 71 -41.23 -39.15 -9.81
C ARG A 71 -40.28 -40.26 -10.29
N PHE A 72 -39.06 -39.92 -10.68
CA PHE A 72 -38.03 -40.89 -11.06
C PHE A 72 -37.69 -41.80 -9.89
N ARG A 73 -37.47 -41.25 -8.68
CA ARG A 73 -37.23 -42.03 -7.47
C ARG A 73 -38.40 -42.97 -7.18
N LYS A 74 -39.66 -42.51 -7.28
CA LYS A 74 -40.85 -43.37 -7.12
C LYS A 74 -40.88 -44.48 -8.18
N LYS A 75 -40.61 -44.16 -9.44
CA LYS A 75 -40.56 -45.14 -10.54
C LYS A 75 -39.44 -46.14 -10.32
N LEU A 76 -38.29 -45.70 -9.83
CA LEU A 76 -37.13 -46.53 -9.51
C LEU A 76 -37.40 -47.44 -8.31
N VAL A 77 -38.06 -46.94 -7.26
CA VAL A 77 -38.50 -47.72 -6.10
C VAL A 77 -39.55 -48.75 -6.52
N TYR A 78 -40.51 -48.36 -7.35
CA TYR A 78 -41.50 -49.28 -7.91
C TYR A 78 -40.85 -50.36 -8.78
N LEU A 79 -39.92 -49.99 -9.65
CA LEU A 79 -39.14 -50.94 -10.45
C LEU A 79 -38.31 -51.87 -9.56
N LYS A 80 -37.63 -51.35 -8.54
CA LYS A 80 -36.87 -52.13 -7.56
C LYS A 80 -37.79 -53.12 -6.85
N GLN A 81 -38.95 -52.70 -6.38
CA GLN A 81 -39.95 -53.59 -5.76
C GLN A 81 -40.45 -54.64 -6.73
N LYS A 82 -40.77 -54.27 -7.98
CA LYS A 82 -41.21 -55.21 -9.01
C LYS A 82 -40.12 -56.24 -9.32
N VAL A 83 -38.87 -55.82 -9.47
CA VAL A 83 -37.72 -56.70 -9.67
C VAL A 83 -37.50 -57.59 -8.46
N GLN A 84 -37.56 -57.07 -7.23
CA GLN A 84 -37.44 -57.86 -6.00
C GLN A 84 -38.57 -58.89 -5.87
N SER A 85 -39.81 -58.52 -6.20
CA SER A 85 -40.95 -59.45 -6.18
C SER A 85 -40.83 -60.54 -7.24
N ALA A 86 -40.39 -60.20 -8.45
CA ALA A 86 -40.14 -61.15 -9.53
C ALA A 86 -38.96 -62.08 -9.18
N LEU A 87 -37.90 -61.53 -8.59
CA LEU A 87 -36.75 -62.28 -8.11
C LEU A 87 -37.17 -63.25 -7.00
N LYS A 88 -37.97 -62.81 -6.03
CA LYS A 88 -38.48 -63.66 -4.96
C LYS A 88 -39.36 -64.79 -5.51
N ASN A 89 -40.31 -64.47 -6.39
CA ASN A 89 -41.16 -65.49 -7.03
C ASN A 89 -40.33 -66.50 -7.84
N TYR A 90 -39.31 -66.03 -8.56
CA TYR A 90 -38.37 -66.89 -9.27
C TYR A 90 -37.61 -67.82 -8.30
N HIS A 91 -37.11 -67.29 -7.17
CA HIS A 91 -36.42 -68.11 -6.15
C HIS A 91 -37.38 -69.12 -5.51
N ASP A 92 -38.60 -68.71 -5.14
CA ASP A 92 -39.62 -69.60 -4.57
C ASP A 92 -39.99 -70.74 -5.54
N GLN A 93 -40.14 -70.43 -6.84
CA GLN A 93 -40.39 -71.44 -7.87
C GLN A 93 -39.19 -72.36 -8.08
N GLN A 94 -37.98 -71.79 -8.07
CA GLN A 94 -36.74 -72.54 -8.21
C GLN A 94 -36.55 -73.51 -7.03
N GLU A 95 -36.77 -73.08 -5.79
CA GLU A 95 -36.69 -73.93 -4.59
C GLU A 95 -37.73 -75.06 -4.60
N ARG A 96 -38.97 -74.76 -5.02
CA ARG A 96 -40.02 -75.79 -5.17
C ARG A 96 -39.63 -76.83 -6.21
N LEU A 97 -39.10 -76.40 -7.36
CA LEU A 97 -38.62 -77.29 -8.41
C LEU A 97 -37.47 -78.17 -7.90
N TRP A 98 -36.48 -77.58 -7.23
CA TRP A 98 -35.35 -78.31 -6.63
C TRP A 98 -35.80 -79.34 -5.59
N SER A 99 -36.73 -78.96 -4.72
CA SER A 99 -37.29 -79.87 -3.69
C SER A 99 -38.03 -81.04 -4.33
N SER A 100 -38.83 -80.77 -5.36
CA SER A 100 -39.54 -81.81 -6.12
C SER A 100 -38.58 -82.74 -6.86
N LEU A 101 -37.53 -82.20 -7.48
CA LEU A 101 -36.47 -82.96 -8.12
C LEU A 101 -35.74 -83.86 -7.12
N LYS A 102 -35.40 -83.36 -5.93
CA LYS A 102 -34.73 -84.13 -4.88
C LYS A 102 -35.55 -85.34 -4.43
N GLN A 103 -36.87 -85.17 -4.36
CA GLN A 103 -37.78 -86.22 -3.93
C GLN A 103 -38.05 -87.26 -5.03
N ASN A 104 -38.28 -86.81 -6.26
CA ASN A 104 -38.77 -87.67 -7.36
C ASN A 104 -37.66 -88.24 -8.24
N ALA A 105 -36.50 -87.57 -8.32
CA ALA A 105 -35.39 -87.94 -9.18
C ALA A 105 -34.04 -87.52 -8.54
N PRO A 106 -33.64 -88.15 -7.44
CA PRO A 106 -32.45 -87.75 -6.67
C PRO A 106 -31.17 -87.79 -7.52
N ASP A 107 -31.05 -88.74 -8.44
CA ASP A 107 -29.90 -88.82 -9.35
C ASP A 107 -29.81 -87.59 -10.27
N LEU A 108 -30.94 -87.15 -10.82
CA LEU A 108 -31.01 -85.97 -11.70
C LEU A 108 -30.78 -84.67 -10.90
N HIS A 109 -31.34 -84.58 -9.69
CA HIS A 109 -31.12 -83.48 -8.76
C HIS A 109 -29.64 -83.29 -8.46
N ASN A 110 -28.94 -84.37 -8.07
CA ASN A 110 -27.51 -84.33 -7.78
C ASN A 110 -26.69 -83.87 -9.00
N HIS A 111 -27.07 -84.32 -10.21
CA HIS A 111 -26.37 -83.91 -11.42
C HIS A 111 -26.60 -82.43 -11.76
N LEU A 112 -27.85 -81.95 -11.65
CA LEU A 112 -28.19 -80.54 -11.87
C LEU A 112 -27.56 -79.63 -10.83
N GLU A 113 -27.51 -80.04 -9.56
CA GLU A 113 -26.90 -79.27 -8.47
C GLU A 113 -25.39 -79.12 -8.73
N CYS A 114 -24.74 -80.21 -9.15
CA CYS A 114 -23.36 -80.18 -9.61
C CYS A 114 -23.15 -79.21 -10.79
N VAL A 115 -24.05 -79.21 -11.79
CA VAL A 115 -23.99 -78.28 -12.93
C VAL A 115 -24.19 -76.83 -12.48
N ALA A 116 -25.15 -76.55 -11.60
CA ALA A 116 -25.43 -75.20 -11.10
C ALA A 116 -24.25 -74.64 -10.28
N GLN A 117 -23.62 -75.48 -9.46
CA GLN A 117 -22.40 -75.12 -8.73
C GLN A 117 -21.26 -74.83 -9.70
N LYS A 118 -21.04 -75.69 -10.71
CA LYS A 118 -20.05 -75.44 -11.77
C LYS A 118 -20.33 -74.17 -12.58
N MET A 119 -21.60 -73.81 -12.81
CA MET A 119 -21.97 -72.56 -13.48
C MET A 119 -21.68 -71.32 -12.63
N LYS A 120 -21.92 -71.37 -11.32
CA LYS A 120 -21.55 -70.27 -10.39
C LYS A 120 -20.04 -70.09 -10.36
N GLU A 121 -19.32 -71.20 -10.15
CA GLU A 121 -17.86 -71.22 -10.18
C GLU A 121 -17.32 -70.71 -11.52
N LEU A 122 -17.92 -71.10 -12.65
CA LEU A 122 -17.56 -70.60 -13.97
C LEU A 122 -17.79 -69.07 -14.09
N ASN A 123 -18.90 -68.53 -13.59
CA ASN A 123 -19.15 -67.09 -13.62
C ASN A 123 -18.14 -66.32 -12.77
N TYR A 124 -17.84 -66.79 -11.57
CA TYR A 124 -16.78 -66.24 -10.71
C TYR A 124 -15.42 -66.29 -11.43
N LEU A 125 -15.05 -67.44 -12.00
CA LEU A 125 -13.80 -67.62 -12.73
C LEU A 125 -13.74 -66.75 -13.99
N ILE A 126 -14.84 -66.50 -14.70
CA ILE A 126 -14.88 -65.58 -15.85
C ILE A 126 -14.56 -64.15 -15.40
N VAL A 127 -15.16 -63.67 -14.31
CA VAL A 127 -14.91 -62.32 -13.80
C VAL A 127 -13.48 -62.21 -13.27
N ALA A 128 -13.03 -63.17 -12.45
CA ALA A 128 -11.67 -63.23 -11.95
C ALA A 128 -10.64 -63.30 -13.09
N HIS A 129 -10.87 -64.14 -14.10
CA HIS A 129 -10.01 -64.24 -15.28
C HIS A 129 -9.97 -62.93 -16.07
N LYS A 130 -11.11 -62.24 -16.26
CA LYS A 130 -11.14 -60.94 -16.93
C LYS A 130 -10.30 -59.90 -16.18
N LEU A 131 -10.39 -59.85 -14.85
CA LEU A 131 -9.59 -58.93 -14.03
C LEU A 131 -8.10 -59.25 -14.07
N THR A 132 -7.74 -60.52 -13.93
CA THR A 132 -6.34 -60.99 -14.03
C THR A 132 -5.79 -60.80 -15.44
N PHE A 133 -6.58 -61.02 -16.48
CA PHE A 133 -6.16 -60.76 -17.85
C PHE A 133 -5.96 -59.26 -18.11
N ALA A 134 -6.82 -58.42 -17.54
CA ALA A 134 -6.71 -56.98 -17.69
C ALA A 134 -5.38 -56.43 -17.16
N ILE A 135 -4.84 -56.95 -16.05
CA ILE A 135 -3.54 -56.51 -15.55
C ILE A 135 -2.39 -56.85 -16.50
N SER A 136 -2.45 -58.04 -17.11
CA SER A 136 -1.46 -58.46 -18.10
C SER A 136 -1.54 -57.60 -19.36
N LYS A 137 -2.77 -57.24 -19.78
CA LYS A 137 -3.02 -56.33 -20.90
C LYS A 137 -2.48 -54.93 -20.60
N ILE A 138 -2.75 -54.38 -19.41
CA ILE A 138 -2.23 -53.09 -18.95
C ILE A 138 -0.70 -53.07 -18.96
N LYS A 139 -0.05 -54.08 -18.35
CA LYS A 139 1.41 -54.22 -18.33
C LYS A 139 1.99 -54.27 -19.75
N LYS A 140 1.34 -55.01 -20.66
CA LYS A 140 1.77 -55.09 -22.07
C LYS A 140 1.65 -53.74 -22.80
N VAL A 141 0.56 -53.02 -22.59
CA VAL A 141 0.31 -51.71 -23.22
C VAL A 141 1.27 -50.65 -22.69
N ILE A 142 1.54 -50.64 -21.37
CA ILE A 142 2.54 -49.77 -20.74
C ILE A 142 3.94 -50.04 -21.29
N ASN A 143 4.35 -51.31 -21.37
CA ASN A 143 5.64 -51.68 -21.98
C ASN A 143 5.74 -51.27 -23.46
N GLY A 144 4.62 -51.26 -24.18
CA GLY A 144 4.53 -50.78 -25.56
C GLY A 144 4.50 -49.25 -25.70
N SER A 145 4.43 -48.49 -24.60
CA SER A 145 4.28 -47.02 -24.58
C SER A 145 3.06 -46.48 -25.36
N ASP A 146 2.02 -47.29 -25.55
CA ASP A 146 0.77 -46.87 -26.18
C ASP A 146 -0.22 -46.38 -25.11
N PHE A 147 -0.02 -45.14 -24.66
CA PHE A 147 -0.80 -44.58 -23.55
C PHE A 147 -2.23 -44.21 -23.95
N PHE A 148 -2.53 -44.05 -25.24
CA PHE A 148 -3.91 -43.86 -25.72
C PHE A 148 -4.71 -45.15 -25.55
N LEU A 149 -4.14 -46.29 -25.97
CA LEU A 149 -4.75 -47.59 -25.74
C LEU A 149 -4.85 -47.91 -24.23
N LEU A 150 -3.91 -47.42 -23.42
CA LEU A 150 -3.98 -47.56 -21.96
C LEU A 150 -5.20 -46.83 -21.39
N TYR A 151 -5.42 -45.59 -21.82
CA TYR A 151 -6.58 -44.78 -21.43
C TYR A 151 -7.90 -45.49 -21.75
N ASP A 152 -8.03 -46.02 -22.97
CA ASP A 152 -9.23 -46.78 -23.39
C ASP A 152 -9.44 -48.04 -22.55
N ASN A 153 -8.37 -48.78 -22.23
CA ASN A 153 -8.45 -49.98 -21.39
C ASN A 153 -8.89 -49.65 -19.96
N ILE A 154 -8.39 -48.54 -19.38
CA ILE A 154 -8.80 -48.08 -18.04
C ILE A 154 -10.27 -47.66 -18.05
N GLN A 155 -10.71 -46.95 -19.08
CA GLN A 155 -12.12 -46.57 -19.24
C GLN A 155 -13.04 -47.80 -19.38
N PHE A 156 -12.62 -48.81 -20.13
CA PHE A 156 -13.35 -50.07 -20.29
C PHE A 156 -13.42 -50.89 -18.99
N LEU A 157 -12.35 -50.91 -18.20
CA LEU A 157 -12.35 -51.57 -16.88
C LEU A 157 -13.41 -50.98 -15.94
N LYS A 158 -13.63 -49.66 -16.01
CA LYS A 158 -14.61 -48.97 -15.17
C LYS A 158 -16.06 -49.19 -15.64
N GLN A 159 -16.32 -49.21 -16.94
CA GLN A 159 -17.67 -49.42 -17.49
C GLN A 159 -18.23 -50.83 -17.22
N ASN A 160 -17.38 -51.86 -17.17
CA ASN A 160 -17.81 -53.25 -16.96
C ASN A 160 -18.07 -53.63 -15.49
N ALA A 161 -17.84 -52.72 -14.54
CA ALA A 161 -17.99 -52.97 -13.11
C ALA A 161 -19.43 -53.35 -12.68
N ASN A 162 -20.45 -53.04 -13.50
CA ASN A 162 -21.87 -53.26 -13.16
C ASN A 162 -22.45 -54.62 -13.63
N SER A 163 -21.64 -55.52 -14.19
CA SER A 163 -22.15 -56.80 -14.75
C SER A 163 -22.22 -57.97 -13.74
N ASP A 164 -22.09 -57.70 -12.44
CA ASP A 164 -22.03 -58.68 -11.34
C ASP A 164 -23.40 -59.24 -10.92
N LEU A 165 -24.15 -59.86 -11.84
CA LEU A 165 -25.54 -60.23 -11.55
C LEU A 165 -25.75 -61.58 -10.82
N LYS A 166 -24.73 -62.41 -10.57
CA LYS A 166 -24.91 -63.74 -9.93
C LYS A 166 -23.72 -64.26 -9.11
N LEU A 167 -23.02 -63.41 -8.36
CA LEU A 167 -21.98 -63.83 -7.40
C LEU A 167 -22.58 -63.93 -5.99
N ASP A 168 -22.05 -64.83 -5.16
CA ASP A 168 -22.35 -64.80 -3.72
C ASP A 168 -21.69 -63.60 -3.02
N GLU A 169 -22.06 -63.30 -1.77
CA GLU A 169 -21.52 -62.14 -1.04
C GLU A 169 -20.00 -62.21 -0.84
N ASN A 170 -19.44 -63.42 -0.67
CA ASN A 170 -18.00 -63.61 -0.46
C ASN A 170 -17.23 -63.47 -1.78
N GLU A 171 -17.73 -64.07 -2.86
CA GLU A 171 -17.24 -63.95 -4.23
C GLU A 171 -17.28 -62.49 -4.69
N ALA A 172 -18.40 -61.78 -4.47
CA ALA A 172 -18.53 -60.36 -4.79
C ALA A 172 -17.50 -59.52 -4.03
N LYS A 173 -17.29 -59.79 -2.75
CA LYS A 173 -16.25 -59.14 -1.94
C LYS A 173 -14.84 -59.46 -2.45
N ASN A 174 -14.58 -60.70 -2.87
CA ASN A 174 -13.30 -61.09 -3.47
C ASN A 174 -13.06 -60.40 -4.81
N ILE A 175 -14.08 -60.30 -5.67
CA ILE A 175 -14.03 -59.54 -6.93
C ILE A 175 -13.75 -58.05 -6.64
N ASP A 176 -14.43 -57.44 -5.66
CA ASP A 176 -14.20 -56.05 -5.27
C ASP A 176 -12.77 -55.81 -4.76
N ASN A 177 -12.24 -56.73 -3.95
CA ASN A 177 -10.85 -56.70 -3.50
C ASN A 177 -9.87 -56.82 -4.67
N MET A 178 -10.10 -57.76 -5.60
CA MET A 178 -9.28 -57.89 -6.82
C MET A 178 -9.35 -56.64 -7.69
N ARG A 179 -10.50 -55.96 -7.78
CA ARG A 179 -10.63 -54.68 -8.49
C ARG A 179 -9.83 -53.57 -7.83
N LYS A 180 -9.94 -53.42 -6.51
CA LYS A 180 -9.16 -52.42 -5.75
C LYS A 180 -7.66 -52.67 -5.92
N GLN A 181 -7.22 -53.92 -5.83
CA GLN A 181 -5.83 -54.29 -6.08
C GLN A 181 -5.41 -53.96 -7.52
N LEU A 182 -6.24 -54.29 -8.52
CA LEU A 182 -5.98 -53.96 -9.92
C LEU A 182 -5.85 -52.45 -10.15
N ILE A 183 -6.73 -51.64 -9.55
CA ILE A 183 -6.70 -50.17 -9.64
C ILE A 183 -5.39 -49.64 -9.03
N ASN A 184 -5.04 -50.07 -7.81
CA ASN A 184 -3.82 -49.65 -7.13
C ASN A 184 -2.56 -50.08 -7.90
N GLU A 185 -2.51 -51.31 -8.42
CA GLU A 185 -1.39 -51.78 -9.25
C GLU A 185 -1.31 -50.98 -10.57
N THR A 186 -2.45 -50.67 -11.19
CA THR A 186 -2.50 -49.85 -12.41
C THR A 186 -2.01 -48.43 -12.14
N GLU A 187 -2.46 -47.80 -11.07
CA GLU A 187 -2.02 -46.47 -10.64
C GLU A 187 -0.50 -46.45 -10.41
N HIS A 188 0.05 -47.45 -9.69
CA HIS A 188 1.49 -47.56 -9.48
C HIS A 188 2.28 -47.69 -10.81
N LEU A 189 1.79 -48.47 -11.77
CA LEU A 189 2.43 -48.63 -13.09
C LEU A 189 2.34 -47.34 -13.93
N VAL A 190 1.20 -46.64 -13.88
CA VAL A 190 0.98 -45.36 -14.57
C VAL A 190 1.89 -44.28 -13.99
N SER A 191 1.92 -44.10 -12.66
CA SER A 191 2.82 -43.14 -11.99
C SER A 191 4.29 -43.50 -12.21
N GLY A 192 4.65 -44.78 -12.28
CA GLY A 192 6.00 -45.22 -12.68
C GLY A 192 6.38 -44.75 -14.08
N SER A 193 5.50 -44.99 -15.06
CA SER A 193 5.70 -44.57 -16.46
C SER A 193 5.75 -43.05 -16.59
N LEU A 194 4.91 -42.34 -15.84
CA LEU A 194 4.89 -40.88 -15.80
C LEU A 194 6.23 -40.33 -15.30
N ARG A 195 6.76 -40.87 -14.20
CA ARG A 195 8.10 -40.48 -13.69
C ARG A 195 9.19 -40.72 -14.72
N ASP A 196 9.13 -41.81 -15.49
CA ASP A 196 10.13 -42.09 -16.52
C ASP A 196 10.02 -41.12 -17.70
N LEU A 197 8.81 -40.71 -18.11
CA LEU A 197 8.64 -39.67 -19.13
C LEU A 197 9.11 -38.29 -18.62
N LEU A 198 8.80 -37.94 -17.38
CA LEU A 198 9.26 -36.69 -16.75
C LEU A 198 10.80 -36.66 -16.69
N LYS A 199 11.46 -37.78 -16.37
CA LYS A 199 12.92 -37.88 -16.43
C LYS A 199 13.47 -37.70 -17.85
N LYS A 200 12.79 -38.20 -18.88
CA LYS A 200 13.22 -38.05 -20.29
C LYS A 200 13.24 -36.59 -20.75
N ILE A 201 12.28 -35.78 -20.28
CA ILE A 201 12.27 -34.33 -20.53
C ILE A 201 13.15 -33.55 -19.55
N ARG A 202 13.91 -34.24 -18.67
CA ARG A 202 14.75 -33.67 -17.61
C ARG A 202 13.98 -32.80 -16.61
N TYR A 203 12.73 -33.18 -16.29
CA TYR A 203 11.91 -32.45 -15.33
C TYR A 203 12.34 -32.71 -13.87
N PRO A 204 12.37 -31.67 -12.99
CA PRO A 204 12.05 -30.27 -13.27
C PRO A 204 13.12 -29.55 -14.08
N LEU A 205 12.67 -28.68 -14.99
CA LEU A 205 13.53 -27.87 -15.84
C LEU A 205 14.25 -26.81 -15.00
N GLU A 206 15.52 -26.55 -15.30
CA GLU A 206 16.31 -25.45 -14.73
C GLU A 206 16.35 -24.22 -15.65
N GLU A 207 16.05 -24.41 -16.93
CA GLU A 207 16.00 -23.36 -17.94
C GLU A 207 14.78 -23.58 -18.83
N PRO A 208 14.18 -22.52 -19.40
CA PRO A 208 13.12 -22.66 -20.39
C PRO A 208 13.60 -23.47 -21.60
N VAL A 209 12.84 -24.50 -21.98
CA VAL A 209 13.13 -25.35 -23.13
C VAL A 209 12.08 -25.15 -24.21
N ASP A 210 12.47 -25.22 -25.49
CA ASP A 210 11.50 -25.22 -26.58
C ASP A 210 10.57 -26.44 -26.50
N LEU A 211 9.33 -26.19 -26.10
CA LEU A 211 8.30 -27.21 -25.89
C LEU A 211 7.95 -27.97 -27.17
N LYS A 212 8.20 -27.39 -28.36
CA LYS A 212 7.97 -28.07 -29.65
C LYS A 212 8.85 -29.31 -29.82
N THR A 213 10.08 -29.27 -29.30
CA THR A 213 11.00 -30.42 -29.37
C THR A 213 10.53 -31.61 -28.54
N HIS A 214 9.69 -31.37 -27.52
CA HIS A 214 9.18 -32.38 -26.61
C HIS A 214 7.66 -32.64 -26.77
N GLU A 215 7.02 -32.12 -27.83
CA GLU A 215 5.57 -32.16 -28.05
C GLU A 215 4.97 -33.57 -27.89
N LYS A 216 5.62 -34.58 -28.49
CA LYS A 216 5.19 -35.99 -28.37
C LYS A 216 5.23 -36.50 -26.93
N LEU A 217 6.27 -36.14 -26.17
CA LEU A 217 6.42 -36.54 -24.76
C LEU A 217 5.41 -35.80 -23.88
N ILE A 218 5.16 -34.52 -24.14
CA ILE A 218 4.13 -33.72 -23.45
C ILE A 218 2.74 -34.34 -23.66
N GLN A 219 2.41 -34.75 -24.89
CA GLN A 219 1.15 -35.45 -25.19
C GLN A 219 1.02 -36.78 -24.44
N GLN A 220 2.12 -37.55 -24.34
CA GLN A 220 2.15 -38.80 -23.58
C GLN A 220 1.98 -38.56 -22.08
N ILE A 221 2.67 -37.55 -21.51
CA ILE A 221 2.54 -37.13 -20.12
C ILE A 221 1.10 -36.72 -19.81
N ALA A 222 0.50 -35.87 -20.65
CA ALA A 222 -0.90 -35.44 -20.49
C ALA A 222 -1.87 -36.63 -20.52
N THR A 223 -1.60 -37.63 -21.37
CA THR A 223 -2.43 -38.85 -21.45
C THR A 223 -2.29 -39.71 -20.19
N LEU A 224 -1.09 -39.89 -19.64
CA LEU A 224 -0.87 -40.59 -18.39
C LEU A 224 -1.54 -39.87 -17.20
N LEU A 225 -1.44 -38.55 -17.14
CA LEU A 225 -2.14 -37.74 -16.14
C LEU A 225 -3.66 -37.91 -16.22
N LYS A 226 -4.24 -37.93 -17.43
CA LYS A 226 -5.66 -38.29 -17.63
C LYS A 226 -5.98 -39.69 -17.10
N CYS A 227 -5.11 -40.69 -17.32
CA CYS A 227 -5.30 -42.03 -16.75
C CYS A 227 -5.34 -41.99 -15.21
N ILE A 228 -4.41 -41.29 -14.56
CA ILE A 228 -4.38 -41.14 -13.08
C ILE A 228 -5.67 -40.52 -12.57
N SER A 229 -6.15 -39.45 -13.22
CA SER A 229 -7.39 -38.77 -12.81
C SER A 229 -8.63 -39.68 -12.85
N ILE A 230 -8.66 -40.69 -13.73
CA ILE A 230 -9.78 -41.63 -13.86
C ILE A 230 -9.74 -42.72 -12.78
N LEU A 231 -8.54 -43.11 -12.36
CA LEU A 231 -8.30 -44.21 -11.42
C LEU A 231 -8.73 -43.85 -9.99
N ASP A 232 -8.71 -42.56 -9.62
CA ASP A 232 -8.92 -42.15 -8.23
C ASP A 232 -10.38 -42.19 -7.75
N ASN A 233 -11.34 -41.84 -8.60
CA ASN A 233 -12.74 -41.74 -8.18
C ASN A 233 -13.56 -42.90 -8.74
N GLY A 234 -14.14 -43.73 -7.88
CA GLY A 234 -15.07 -44.82 -8.24
C GLY A 234 -16.32 -44.40 -9.04
N ILE A 235 -16.47 -43.12 -9.36
CA ILE A 235 -17.54 -42.53 -10.17
C ILE A 235 -16.87 -41.89 -11.40
N VAL A 236 -17.36 -42.22 -12.60
CA VAL A 236 -17.06 -41.42 -13.81
C VAL A 236 -17.75 -40.06 -13.61
N THR A 237 -17.15 -39.18 -12.83
CA THR A 237 -17.50 -37.76 -12.94
C THR A 237 -16.63 -37.18 -14.04
N LEU A 238 -17.21 -36.32 -14.86
CA LEU A 238 -16.50 -35.56 -15.91
C LEU A 238 -15.43 -34.62 -15.33
N HIS A 239 -15.37 -34.49 -14.00
CA HIS A 239 -14.41 -33.64 -13.30
C HIS A 239 -13.18 -34.48 -12.91
N CYS A 240 -12.06 -34.14 -13.54
CA CYS A 240 -10.73 -34.62 -13.17
C CYS A 240 -10.42 -34.26 -11.71
N ASP A 241 -9.87 -35.19 -10.92
CA ASP A 241 -9.35 -34.80 -9.61
C ASP A 241 -8.08 -33.96 -9.78
N ARG A 242 -8.23 -32.66 -9.47
CA ARG A 242 -7.20 -31.61 -9.68
C ARG A 242 -5.99 -31.82 -8.78
N SER A 243 -6.22 -32.28 -7.55
CA SER A 243 -5.17 -32.39 -6.51
C SER A 243 -4.14 -33.46 -6.86
N LYS A 244 -4.57 -34.62 -7.36
CA LYS A 244 -3.65 -35.69 -7.78
C LYS A 244 -2.77 -35.32 -8.96
N LEU A 245 -3.33 -34.64 -9.97
CA LEU A 245 -2.54 -34.19 -11.13
C LEU A 245 -1.35 -33.32 -10.70
N LEU A 246 -1.64 -32.33 -9.85
CA LEU A 246 -0.63 -31.43 -9.33
C LEU A 246 0.34 -32.14 -8.39
N THR A 247 -0.12 -33.12 -7.60
CA THR A 247 0.76 -33.91 -6.73
C THR A 247 1.81 -34.69 -7.54
N GLU A 248 1.44 -35.30 -8.67
CA GLU A 248 2.37 -36.00 -9.54
C GLU A 248 3.36 -35.05 -10.25
N LEU A 249 2.92 -33.85 -10.60
CA LEU A 249 3.77 -32.82 -11.22
C LEU A 249 4.70 -32.15 -10.20
N VAL A 250 4.26 -31.90 -8.97
CA VAL A 250 5.09 -31.27 -7.92
C VAL A 250 6.03 -32.29 -7.29
N GLY A 251 5.65 -33.57 -7.20
CA GLY A 251 6.42 -34.60 -6.50
C GLY A 251 7.91 -34.71 -6.89
N PRO A 252 8.32 -34.64 -8.18
CA PRO A 252 9.73 -34.60 -8.56
C PRO A 252 10.46 -33.35 -8.05
N VAL A 253 9.82 -32.18 -8.08
CA VAL A 253 10.35 -30.92 -7.56
C VAL A 253 10.54 -31.02 -6.04
N GLU A 254 9.49 -31.45 -5.34
CA GLU A 254 9.50 -31.61 -3.89
C GLU A 254 10.57 -32.60 -3.42
N ARG A 255 10.72 -33.76 -4.07
CA ARG A 255 11.78 -34.73 -3.75
C ARG A 255 13.18 -34.13 -3.92
N ARG A 256 13.40 -33.36 -4.98
CA ARG A 256 14.68 -32.70 -5.22
C ARG A 256 14.95 -31.59 -4.21
N PHE A 257 13.93 -30.79 -3.89
CA PHE A 257 14.02 -29.75 -2.86
C PHE A 257 14.34 -30.34 -1.48
N GLN A 258 13.64 -31.40 -1.07
CA GLN A 258 13.89 -32.11 0.18
C GLN A 258 15.32 -32.65 0.22
N PHE A 259 15.80 -33.26 -0.86
CA PHE A 259 17.18 -33.76 -0.93
C PHE A 259 18.21 -32.65 -0.70
N HIS A 260 18.08 -31.50 -1.39
CA HIS A 260 19.08 -30.43 -1.31
C HIS A 260 18.99 -29.58 -0.04
N PHE A 261 17.79 -29.36 0.51
CA PHE A 261 17.56 -28.34 1.55
C PHE A 261 17.03 -28.91 2.88
N PHE A 262 16.83 -30.22 2.99
CA PHE A 262 16.40 -30.88 4.24
C PHE A 262 17.29 -32.08 4.63
N THR A 263 18.39 -32.33 3.92
CA THR A 263 19.38 -33.37 4.29
C THR A 263 20.74 -32.75 4.60
N GLU A 264 21.74 -33.56 4.92
CA GLU A 264 23.11 -33.13 5.26
C GLU A 264 23.94 -32.63 4.04
N GLN A 265 23.27 -32.19 2.97
CA GLN A 265 23.95 -31.58 1.83
C GLN A 265 24.51 -30.22 2.20
N LYS A 266 25.62 -29.83 1.56
CA LYS A 266 26.19 -28.48 1.71
C LYS A 266 25.24 -27.36 1.30
N THR A 267 24.25 -27.66 0.45
CA THR A 267 23.21 -26.74 0.01
C THR A 267 22.18 -26.44 1.10
N ASN A 268 22.13 -27.24 2.16
CA ASN A 268 21.26 -27.00 3.31
C ASN A 268 22.01 -26.16 4.36
N ASP A 269 22.14 -24.87 4.08
CA ASP A 269 22.81 -23.90 4.96
C ASP A 269 21.82 -22.82 5.37
N SER A 270 21.57 -22.72 6.68
CA SER A 270 20.63 -21.76 7.26
C SER A 270 21.12 -20.30 7.17
N SER A 271 22.42 -20.09 6.95
CA SER A 271 23.00 -18.76 6.67
C SER A 271 22.87 -18.33 5.20
N LYS A 272 22.38 -19.23 4.32
CA LYS A 272 22.24 -19.00 2.89
C LYS A 272 20.82 -19.24 2.35
N PRO A 273 19.80 -18.53 2.89
CA PRO A 273 18.42 -18.70 2.44
C PRO A 273 18.20 -18.33 0.96
N GLU A 274 19.02 -17.43 0.40
CA GLU A 274 18.97 -17.03 -1.01
C GLU A 274 19.01 -18.22 -1.99
N TRP A 275 19.67 -19.33 -1.60
CA TRP A 275 19.85 -20.49 -2.47
C TRP A 275 18.55 -21.23 -2.76
N PHE A 276 17.72 -21.47 -1.73
CA PHE A 276 16.48 -22.21 -1.95
C PHE A 276 15.40 -21.31 -2.57
N PHE A 277 15.42 -20.01 -2.29
CA PHE A 277 14.55 -19.03 -2.95
C PHE A 277 14.86 -18.93 -4.45
N THR A 278 16.13 -18.71 -4.81
CA THR A 278 16.59 -18.68 -6.21
C THR A 278 16.20 -19.97 -6.94
N GLN A 279 16.37 -21.14 -6.29
CA GLN A 279 16.01 -22.42 -6.88
C GLN A 279 14.50 -22.55 -7.15
N ILE A 280 13.65 -22.05 -6.24
CA ILE A 280 12.20 -22.04 -6.43
C ILE A 280 11.80 -21.09 -7.56
N LEU A 281 12.34 -19.88 -7.61
CA LEU A 281 12.10 -18.92 -8.70
C LEU A 281 12.51 -19.50 -10.05
N THR A 282 13.68 -20.15 -10.10
CA THR A 282 14.19 -20.85 -11.29
C THR A 282 13.20 -21.93 -11.74
N TRP A 283 12.70 -22.75 -10.82
CA TRP A 283 11.71 -23.78 -11.18
C TRP A 283 10.37 -23.19 -11.60
N ILE A 284 9.87 -22.12 -10.97
CA ILE A 284 8.62 -21.47 -11.38
C ILE A 284 8.77 -20.97 -12.83
N THR A 285 9.81 -20.16 -13.09
CA THR A 285 10.04 -19.52 -14.39
C THR A 285 10.35 -20.54 -15.49
N ALA A 286 11.17 -21.56 -15.22
CA ALA A 286 11.52 -22.56 -16.22
C ALA A 286 10.40 -23.56 -16.54
N ASN A 287 9.44 -23.78 -15.62
CA ASN A 287 8.43 -24.83 -15.77
C ASN A 287 7.01 -24.31 -16.04
N VAL A 288 6.69 -23.03 -15.81
CA VAL A 288 5.32 -22.52 -15.98
C VAL A 288 4.74 -22.81 -17.36
N ASP A 289 5.50 -22.57 -18.44
CA ASP A 289 5.02 -22.79 -19.81
C ASP A 289 4.81 -24.28 -20.12
N LEU A 290 5.67 -25.14 -19.58
CA LEU A 290 5.53 -26.59 -19.69
C LEU A 290 4.25 -27.05 -18.99
N ILE A 291 4.02 -26.58 -17.76
CA ILE A 291 2.83 -26.94 -16.98
C ILE A 291 1.57 -26.43 -17.67
N SER A 292 1.55 -25.18 -18.13
CA SER A 292 0.44 -24.62 -18.90
C SER A 292 0.15 -25.41 -20.19
N SER A 293 1.20 -25.89 -20.87
CA SER A 293 1.07 -26.72 -22.08
C SER A 293 0.52 -28.11 -21.79
N ILE A 294 0.96 -28.75 -20.69
CA ILE A 294 0.40 -30.03 -20.24
C ILE A 294 -1.08 -29.85 -19.88
N LEU A 295 -1.41 -28.81 -19.11
CA LEU A 295 -2.77 -28.52 -18.66
C LEU A 295 -3.70 -28.18 -19.83
N LEU A 296 -3.22 -27.49 -20.87
CA LEU A 296 -3.98 -27.21 -22.10
C LEU A 296 -4.49 -28.50 -22.78
N LEU A 297 -3.74 -29.60 -22.68
CA LEU A 297 -4.13 -30.89 -23.26
C LEU A 297 -5.13 -31.67 -22.39
N ILE A 298 -5.29 -31.28 -21.12
CA ILE A 298 -6.11 -31.99 -20.12
C ILE A 298 -7.41 -31.23 -19.86
N VAL A 299 -7.33 -29.92 -19.65
CA VAL A 299 -8.42 -29.04 -19.21
C VAL A 299 -8.79 -28.10 -20.35
N LYS A 300 -10.08 -28.09 -20.72
CA LYS A 300 -10.59 -27.27 -21.84
C LYS A 300 -10.92 -25.83 -21.45
N ASN A 301 -11.19 -25.57 -20.18
CA ASN A 301 -11.59 -24.27 -19.68
C ASN A 301 -10.35 -23.44 -19.30
N ASP A 302 -10.25 -22.23 -19.84
CA ASP A 302 -9.12 -21.34 -19.62
C ASP A 302 -9.01 -20.85 -18.17
N ALA A 303 -10.14 -20.51 -17.54
CA ALA A 303 -10.16 -20.05 -16.15
C ALA A 303 -9.69 -21.15 -15.18
N GLU A 304 -10.16 -22.38 -15.42
CA GLU A 304 -9.78 -23.56 -14.63
C GLU A 304 -8.29 -23.91 -14.79
N ARG A 305 -7.77 -23.77 -16.02
CA ARG A 305 -6.36 -23.97 -16.30
C ARG A 305 -5.48 -22.94 -15.59
N ASN A 306 -5.88 -21.66 -15.59
CA ASN A 306 -5.15 -20.61 -14.88
C ASN A 306 -5.15 -20.85 -13.37
N GLU A 307 -6.29 -21.26 -12.79
CA GLU A 307 -6.38 -21.64 -11.37
C GLU A 307 -5.41 -22.79 -11.02
N MET A 308 -5.31 -23.82 -11.88
CA MET A 308 -4.38 -24.94 -11.68
C MET A 308 -2.91 -24.53 -11.79
N VAL A 309 -2.57 -23.59 -12.67
CA VAL A 309 -1.21 -23.03 -12.75
C VAL A 309 -0.89 -22.24 -11.48
N THR A 310 -1.81 -21.41 -11.00
CA THR A 310 -1.66 -20.70 -9.72
C THR A 310 -1.51 -21.69 -8.56
N GLU A 311 -2.28 -22.78 -8.52
CA GLU A 311 -2.14 -23.82 -7.49
C GLU A 311 -0.79 -24.56 -7.57
N TYR A 312 -0.28 -24.84 -8.77
CA TYR A 312 1.06 -25.40 -8.97
C TYR A 312 2.14 -24.50 -8.35
N VAL A 313 2.10 -23.20 -8.66
CA VAL A 313 3.03 -22.22 -8.10
C VAL A 313 2.89 -22.13 -6.59
N ASN A 314 1.66 -22.06 -6.06
CA ASN A 314 1.40 -22.06 -4.62
C ASN A 314 1.98 -23.31 -3.92
N LYS A 315 1.96 -24.49 -4.56
CA LYS A 315 2.60 -25.68 -4.00
C LYS A 315 4.11 -25.57 -3.93
N LEU A 316 4.77 -24.89 -4.87
CA LEU A 316 6.20 -24.59 -4.80
C LEU A 316 6.50 -23.55 -3.72
N MET A 317 5.67 -22.52 -3.60
CA MET A 317 5.74 -21.52 -2.53
C MET A 317 5.63 -22.15 -1.15
N ASN A 318 4.77 -23.15 -0.99
CA ASN A 318 4.66 -23.90 0.27
C ASN A 318 5.95 -24.65 0.65
N LEU A 319 6.82 -24.99 -0.32
CA LEU A 319 8.15 -25.55 -0.03
C LEU A 319 9.07 -24.49 0.58
N ALA A 320 9.07 -23.27 0.03
CA ALA A 320 9.78 -22.12 0.60
C ALA A 320 9.28 -21.86 2.03
N GLN A 321 7.97 -21.78 2.21
CA GLN A 321 7.34 -21.53 3.51
C GLN A 321 7.76 -22.55 4.57
N LYS A 322 7.71 -23.85 4.24
CA LYS A 322 8.18 -24.93 5.13
C LYS A 322 9.66 -24.81 5.47
N LYS A 323 10.49 -24.37 4.52
CA LYS A 323 11.92 -24.20 4.74
C LYS A 323 12.21 -22.99 5.64
N VAL A 324 11.53 -21.86 5.42
CA VAL A 324 11.58 -20.67 6.28
C VAL A 324 11.15 -21.02 7.71
N GLN A 325 10.08 -21.81 7.89
CA GLN A 325 9.64 -22.30 9.21
C GLN A 325 10.69 -23.13 9.97
N ASN A 326 11.64 -23.74 9.26
CA ASN A 326 12.74 -24.46 9.90
C ASN A 326 13.92 -23.54 10.18
N ILE A 327 14.34 -22.74 9.20
CA ILE A 327 15.46 -21.81 9.35
C ILE A 327 15.18 -20.79 10.45
N VAL A 328 13.97 -20.22 10.51
CA VAL A 328 13.61 -19.21 11.50
C VAL A 328 13.85 -19.69 12.93
N LYS A 329 13.62 -20.99 13.21
CA LYS A 329 13.85 -21.57 14.54
C LYS A 329 15.33 -21.59 14.93
N GLU A 330 16.22 -21.71 13.94
CA GLU A 330 17.67 -21.77 14.12
C GLU A 330 18.30 -20.38 14.18
N VAL A 331 17.79 -19.42 13.40
CA VAL A 331 18.42 -18.08 13.26
C VAL A 331 17.78 -16.99 14.11
N GLN A 332 16.58 -17.21 14.67
CA GLN A 332 15.81 -16.19 15.42
C GLN A 332 16.54 -15.52 16.59
N ASP A 333 17.59 -16.12 17.14
CA ASP A 333 18.34 -15.57 18.29
C ASP A 333 19.61 -14.81 17.86
N ASP A 334 19.96 -14.88 16.57
CA ASP A 334 21.06 -14.15 15.97
C ASP A 334 20.51 -12.99 15.11
N PRO A 335 20.67 -11.72 15.53
CA PRO A 335 20.10 -10.57 14.82
C PRO A 335 20.57 -10.44 13.37
N GLU A 336 21.82 -10.78 13.06
CA GLU A 336 22.38 -10.66 11.71
C GLU A 336 21.77 -11.71 10.78
N LEU A 337 21.74 -12.98 11.23
CA LEU A 337 21.15 -14.07 10.46
C LEU A 337 19.64 -13.92 10.32
N PHE A 338 18.96 -13.43 11.36
CA PHE A 338 17.53 -13.17 11.31
C PHE A 338 17.19 -12.01 10.36
N SER A 339 17.96 -10.92 10.38
CA SER A 339 17.79 -9.83 9.41
C SER A 339 18.00 -10.32 7.98
N HIS A 340 19.07 -11.09 7.73
CA HIS A 340 19.34 -11.66 6.41
C HIS A 340 18.19 -12.55 5.91
N LEU A 341 17.61 -13.39 6.79
CA LEU A 341 16.44 -14.17 6.43
C LEU A 341 15.23 -13.31 6.04
N ILE A 342 14.97 -12.22 6.78
CA ILE A 342 13.89 -11.28 6.45
C ILE A 342 14.15 -10.64 5.08
N ASP A 343 15.36 -10.15 4.85
CA ASP A 343 15.73 -9.46 3.61
C ASP A 343 15.57 -10.37 2.40
N GLU A 344 16.00 -11.63 2.50
CA GLU A 344 15.82 -12.63 1.45
C GLU A 344 14.35 -13.03 1.25
N CYS A 345 13.53 -13.04 2.31
CA CYS A 345 12.08 -13.23 2.16
C CYS A 345 11.43 -12.05 1.41
N VAL A 346 11.82 -10.82 1.71
CA VAL A 346 11.31 -9.61 1.05
C VAL A 346 11.75 -9.57 -0.41
N ALA A 347 13.02 -9.88 -0.69
CA ALA A 347 13.56 -9.98 -2.04
C ALA A 347 12.80 -11.03 -2.87
N PHE A 348 12.57 -12.21 -2.31
CA PHE A 348 11.79 -13.26 -2.96
C PHE A 348 10.36 -12.85 -3.27
N GLU A 349 9.67 -12.16 -2.36
CA GLU A 349 8.31 -11.64 -2.61
C GLU A 349 8.30 -10.55 -3.70
N ASN A 350 9.32 -9.69 -3.75
CA ASN A 350 9.48 -8.70 -4.83
C ASN A 350 9.64 -9.39 -6.19
N GLU A 351 10.55 -10.35 -6.31
CA GLU A 351 10.78 -11.09 -7.56
C GLU A 351 9.54 -11.89 -8.00
N LEU A 352 8.72 -12.36 -7.06
CA LEU A 352 7.44 -13.02 -7.37
C LEU A 352 6.41 -12.08 -7.99
N GLN A 353 6.41 -10.79 -7.64
CA GLN A 353 5.48 -9.83 -8.24
C GLN A 353 5.82 -9.56 -9.71
N ASP A 354 7.07 -9.73 -10.12
CA ASP A 354 7.48 -9.62 -11.53
C ASP A 354 7.02 -10.82 -12.38
N ILE A 355 6.67 -11.94 -11.74
CA ILE A 355 6.12 -13.11 -12.43
C ILE A 355 4.65 -12.85 -12.76
N ALA A 356 4.30 -12.84 -14.05
CA ALA A 356 2.96 -12.51 -14.58
C ALA A 356 1.86 -13.56 -14.25
N ILE A 357 1.90 -14.18 -13.07
CA ILE A 357 0.94 -15.13 -12.54
C ILE A 357 0.28 -14.47 -11.32
N PRO A 358 -1.05 -14.49 -11.18
CA PRO A 358 -1.74 -13.88 -10.04
C PRO A 358 -1.49 -14.72 -8.77
N ILE A 359 -0.40 -14.42 -8.07
CA ILE A 359 0.01 -15.05 -6.83
C ILE A 359 -0.37 -14.11 -5.67
N ARG A 360 -0.89 -14.67 -4.58
CA ARG A 360 -1.18 -13.89 -3.37
C ARG A 360 0.16 -13.37 -2.80
N PRO A 361 0.34 -12.08 -2.49
CA PRO A 361 1.58 -11.57 -1.91
C PRO A 361 1.77 -12.03 -0.45
N GLY A 362 3.02 -12.09 0.01
CA GLY A 362 3.36 -12.29 1.42
C GLY A 362 3.24 -13.74 1.91
N ASN A 363 3.29 -14.72 1.01
CA ASN A 363 3.16 -16.15 1.34
C ASN A 363 4.27 -16.66 2.26
N VAL A 364 5.51 -16.19 2.10
CA VAL A 364 6.61 -16.62 2.98
C VAL A 364 6.73 -15.73 4.21
N LEU A 365 6.41 -14.44 4.07
CA LEU A 365 6.44 -13.48 5.18
C LEU A 365 5.44 -13.84 6.29
N VAL A 366 4.33 -14.52 5.96
CA VAL A 366 3.35 -14.98 6.95
C VAL A 366 3.97 -15.84 8.06
N VAL A 367 5.07 -16.54 7.78
CA VAL A 367 5.80 -17.34 8.78
C VAL A 367 6.45 -16.45 9.83
N LEU A 368 6.99 -15.31 9.41
CA LEU A 368 7.63 -14.32 10.28
C LEU A 368 6.58 -13.49 11.05
N CYS A 369 5.30 -13.59 10.68
CA CYS A 369 4.19 -12.94 11.36
C CYS A 369 3.65 -13.75 12.56
N GLU A 370 4.18 -14.93 12.88
CA GLU A 370 3.84 -15.61 14.14
C GLU A 370 4.36 -14.78 15.33
N ASP A 371 3.56 -14.67 16.40
CA ASP A 371 3.76 -13.72 17.51
C ASP A 371 5.21 -13.63 18.03
N ILE A 372 5.89 -14.77 18.21
CA ILE A 372 7.26 -14.84 18.74
C ILE A 372 8.26 -14.19 17.76
N TYR A 373 8.13 -14.47 16.46
CA TYR A 373 9.03 -13.95 15.43
C TYR A 373 8.70 -12.51 15.08
N LEU A 374 7.40 -12.15 15.08
CA LEU A 374 6.96 -10.80 14.82
C LEU A 374 7.49 -9.81 15.86
N LEU A 375 7.44 -10.17 17.15
CA LEU A 375 7.99 -9.32 18.22
C LEU A 375 9.50 -9.08 18.04
N LYS A 376 10.25 -10.12 17.67
CA LYS A 376 11.69 -10.01 17.39
C LYS A 376 11.96 -9.15 16.16
N TRP A 377 11.15 -9.29 15.12
CA TRP A 377 11.26 -8.47 13.91
C TRP A 377 10.99 -6.99 14.21
N LEU A 378 9.90 -6.67 14.90
CA LEU A 378 9.61 -5.29 15.31
C LEU A 378 10.72 -4.68 16.18
N GLN A 379 11.29 -5.48 17.09
CA GLN A 379 12.44 -5.06 17.90
C GLN A 379 13.68 -4.79 17.04
N LEU A 380 13.98 -5.68 16.09
CA LEU A 380 15.09 -5.54 15.15
C LEU A 380 14.97 -4.25 14.33
N GLU A 381 13.78 -3.95 13.77
CA GLU A 381 13.58 -2.71 13.01
C GLU A 381 13.82 -1.48 13.85
N ARG A 382 13.29 -1.48 15.08
CA ARG A 382 13.44 -0.35 16.01
C ARG A 382 14.91 -0.14 16.40
N GLU A 383 15.61 -1.20 16.79
CA GLU A 383 17.01 -1.11 17.22
C GLU A 383 17.93 -0.72 16.06
N SER A 384 17.71 -1.29 14.87
CA SER A 384 18.47 -0.96 13.66
C SER A 384 18.27 0.50 13.25
N CYS A 385 17.03 1.00 13.30
CA CYS A 385 16.73 2.39 12.98
C CYS A 385 17.32 3.34 14.03
N ILE A 386 17.24 3.02 15.34
CA ILE A 386 17.88 3.81 16.40
C ILE A 386 19.40 3.91 16.18
N ALA A 387 20.06 2.78 15.95
CA ALA A 387 21.50 2.73 15.70
C ALA A 387 21.88 3.48 14.41
N GLY A 388 21.07 3.34 13.35
CA GLY A 388 21.24 4.08 12.10
C GLY A 388 21.15 5.59 12.30
N VAL A 389 20.14 6.07 13.04
CA VAL A 389 20.00 7.49 13.39
C VAL A 389 21.18 8.00 14.21
N GLU A 390 21.67 7.22 15.18
CA GLU A 390 22.86 7.58 15.97
C GLU A 390 24.10 7.74 15.07
N ASN A 391 24.34 6.77 14.19
CA ASN A 391 25.46 6.79 13.26
C ASN A 391 25.39 8.00 12.32
N VAL A 392 24.20 8.28 11.77
CA VAL A 392 23.97 9.41 10.87
C VAL A 392 24.19 10.74 11.59
N LEU A 393 23.65 10.92 12.80
CA LEU A 393 23.80 12.16 13.56
C LEU A 393 25.25 12.40 14.03
N CYS A 394 26.04 11.34 14.21
CA CYS A 394 27.48 11.44 14.53
C CYS A 394 28.35 11.76 13.31
N GLY A 395 27.82 11.68 12.09
CA GLY A 395 28.57 11.95 10.86
C GLY A 395 28.99 13.42 10.74
N GLU A 396 30.18 13.68 10.20
CA GLU A 396 30.73 15.04 10.06
C GLU A 396 29.87 15.94 9.14
N ASP A 397 29.31 15.34 8.09
CA ASP A 397 28.53 16.03 7.06
C ASP A 397 27.01 15.95 7.29
N CYS A 398 26.55 15.43 8.43
CA CYS A 398 25.13 15.11 8.66
C CYS A 398 24.19 16.34 8.57
N TRP A 399 24.72 17.54 8.79
CA TRP A 399 23.98 18.81 8.67
C TRP A 399 24.26 19.57 7.36
N ASN A 400 24.97 18.97 6.40
CA ASN A 400 25.12 19.56 5.07
C ASN A 400 23.89 19.26 4.22
N ASN A 401 23.70 20.03 3.15
CA ASN A 401 22.65 19.75 2.18
C ASN A 401 22.85 18.33 1.59
N ARG A 402 21.78 17.55 1.49
CA ARG A 402 21.76 16.19 0.94
C ARG A 402 22.33 16.05 -0.48
N TYR A 403 22.22 17.09 -1.29
CA TYR A 403 22.77 17.14 -2.64
C TYR A 403 24.04 17.99 -2.67
N HIS A 404 25.17 17.39 -2.31
CA HIS A 404 26.46 18.09 -2.27
C HIS A 404 26.80 18.85 -3.56
N THR A 405 26.44 18.31 -4.73
CA THR A 405 26.80 18.88 -6.04
C THR A 405 25.71 19.78 -6.64
N PHE A 406 24.46 19.67 -6.19
CA PHE A 406 23.29 20.34 -6.78
C PHE A 406 22.45 21.06 -5.72
N SER A 407 23.10 21.52 -4.65
CA SER A 407 22.43 22.16 -3.51
C SER A 407 21.67 23.43 -3.89
N ASP A 408 22.09 24.09 -4.96
CA ASP A 408 21.45 25.26 -5.58
C ASP A 408 20.09 24.95 -6.23
N VAL A 409 19.82 23.68 -6.56
CA VAL A 409 18.53 23.24 -7.12
C VAL A 409 17.60 22.68 -6.03
N ASP A 410 18.12 22.40 -4.83
CA ASP A 410 17.34 21.82 -3.75
C ASP A 410 16.41 22.84 -3.09
N MET A 411 15.14 22.83 -3.49
CA MET A 411 14.15 23.74 -2.94
C MET A 411 13.76 23.44 -1.48
N GLN A 412 14.13 22.26 -0.94
CA GLN A 412 13.85 21.89 0.45
C GLN A 412 15.01 22.16 1.38
N GLN A 413 16.25 22.28 0.85
CA GLN A 413 17.47 22.47 1.64
C GLN A 413 17.59 21.49 2.83
N ALA A 414 17.09 20.27 2.64
CA ALA A 414 17.05 19.27 3.70
C ALA A 414 18.48 18.80 4.01
N PRO A 415 18.85 18.69 5.30
CA PRO A 415 20.17 18.18 5.64
C PRO A 415 20.23 16.66 5.40
N GLU A 416 21.43 16.17 5.12
CA GLU A 416 21.75 14.76 4.88
C GLU A 416 21.14 13.84 5.96
N CYS A 417 21.22 14.24 7.22
CA CYS A 417 20.69 13.43 8.33
C CYS A 417 19.18 13.20 8.25
N THR A 418 18.44 14.16 7.68
CA THR A 418 16.99 14.05 7.51
C THR A 418 16.63 13.17 6.34
N ASP A 419 17.38 13.28 5.24
CA ASP A 419 17.18 12.45 4.05
C ASP A 419 17.50 10.97 4.36
N GLN A 420 18.65 10.71 4.99
CA GLN A 420 19.02 9.37 5.44
C GLN A 420 18.02 8.79 6.46
N PHE A 421 17.48 9.63 7.36
CA PHE A 421 16.43 9.20 8.28
C PHE A 421 15.15 8.78 7.55
N LEU A 422 14.70 9.56 6.55
CA LEU A 422 13.53 9.19 5.75
C LEU A 422 13.75 7.89 4.97
N LEU A 423 14.94 7.70 4.37
CA LEU A 423 15.29 6.44 3.70
C LEU A 423 15.24 5.23 4.65
N MET A 424 15.64 5.39 5.91
CA MET A 424 15.47 4.33 6.92
C MET A 424 14.00 4.02 7.22
N ILE A 425 13.14 5.05 7.31
CA ILE A 425 11.70 4.82 7.52
C ILE A 425 11.05 4.17 6.31
N GLU A 426 11.41 4.59 5.09
CA GLU A 426 10.96 3.96 3.84
C GLU A 426 11.44 2.52 3.72
N SER A 427 12.67 2.22 4.15
CA SER A 427 13.19 0.85 4.23
C SER A 427 12.33 -0.03 5.13
N ILE A 428 11.84 0.49 6.27
CA ILE A 428 10.88 -0.25 7.11
C ILE A 428 9.58 -0.51 6.34
N THR A 429 9.06 0.49 5.61
CA THR A 429 7.85 0.35 4.78
C THR A 429 7.98 -0.80 3.79
N GLU A 430 9.10 -0.86 3.07
CA GLU A 430 9.33 -1.88 2.04
C GLU A 430 9.41 -3.30 2.63
N ARG A 431 9.92 -3.46 3.87
CA ARG A 431 10.02 -4.76 4.53
C ARG A 431 8.66 -5.36 4.92
N TYR A 432 7.67 -4.55 5.27
CA TYR A 432 6.33 -5.06 5.63
C TYR A 432 5.28 -4.90 4.52
N ARG A 433 5.59 -4.24 3.40
CA ARG A 433 4.66 -3.87 2.32
C ARG A 433 3.82 -5.04 1.79
N TRP A 434 4.42 -6.22 1.70
CA TRP A 434 3.77 -7.43 1.18
C TRP A 434 3.02 -8.25 2.25
N ILE A 435 3.09 -7.88 3.52
CA ILE A 435 2.34 -8.55 4.59
C ILE A 435 0.86 -8.26 4.42
N GLU A 436 0.04 -9.29 4.26
CA GLU A 436 -1.40 -9.11 4.04
C GLU A 436 -2.17 -8.67 5.29
N SER A 437 -1.72 -9.10 6.47
CA SER A 437 -2.39 -8.77 7.72
C SER A 437 -2.21 -7.29 8.04
N LEU A 438 -3.28 -6.51 7.84
CA LEU A 438 -3.31 -5.08 8.18
C LEU A 438 -3.06 -4.83 9.67
N ASP A 439 -3.40 -5.77 10.56
CA ASP A 439 -3.08 -5.67 11.98
C ASP A 439 -1.56 -5.71 12.20
N VAL A 440 -0.85 -6.61 11.51
CA VAL A 440 0.61 -6.70 11.56
C VAL A 440 1.25 -5.47 10.93
N GLN A 441 0.78 -5.02 9.75
CA GLN A 441 1.27 -3.78 9.14
C GLN A 441 1.10 -2.57 10.07
N SER A 442 -0.02 -2.49 10.81
CA SER A 442 -0.24 -1.44 11.80
C SER A 442 0.79 -1.46 12.93
N GLN A 443 1.34 -2.63 13.30
CA GLN A 443 2.40 -2.71 14.31
C GLN A 443 3.71 -2.12 13.82
N PHE A 444 4.10 -2.36 12.55
CA PHE A 444 5.25 -1.70 11.94
C PHE A 444 5.04 -0.20 11.77
N LEU A 445 3.83 0.23 11.39
CA LEU A 445 3.50 1.64 11.31
C LEU A 445 3.66 2.35 12.67
N ASN A 446 3.32 1.68 13.77
CA ASN A 446 3.57 2.21 15.12
C ASN A 446 5.07 2.35 15.41
N VAL A 447 5.92 1.44 14.90
CA VAL A 447 7.39 1.60 14.99
C VAL A 447 7.84 2.82 14.22
N GLN A 448 7.34 3.04 12.99
CA GLN A 448 7.65 4.24 12.20
C GLN A 448 7.23 5.53 12.90
N ILE A 449 6.00 5.59 13.43
CA ILE A 449 5.49 6.74 14.21
C ILE A 449 6.37 7.00 15.43
N PHE A 450 6.75 5.94 16.16
CA PHE A 450 7.67 6.06 17.30
C PHE A 450 9.02 6.65 16.86
N MET A 451 9.61 6.15 15.77
CA MET A 451 10.90 6.63 15.28
C MET A 451 10.82 8.08 14.77
N LEU A 452 9.71 8.48 14.15
CA LEU A 452 9.45 9.86 13.73
C LEU A 452 9.38 10.81 14.93
N ASP A 453 8.76 10.42 16.05
CA ASP A 453 8.75 11.25 17.26
C ASP A 453 10.11 11.26 17.98
N ASP A 454 10.82 10.12 18.02
CA ASP A 454 12.16 10.03 18.59
C ASP A 454 13.14 10.97 17.87
N PHE A 455 13.15 10.96 16.53
CA PHE A 455 13.99 11.87 15.74
C PHE A 455 13.66 13.34 16.02
N ARG A 456 12.37 13.68 16.12
CA ARG A 456 11.91 15.03 16.49
C ARG A 456 12.45 15.47 17.85
N LEU A 457 12.40 14.59 18.86
CA LEU A 457 12.93 14.88 20.19
C LEU A 457 14.45 15.06 20.19
N ARG A 458 15.18 14.31 19.36
CA ARG A 458 16.62 14.52 19.15
C ARG A 458 16.90 15.89 18.53
N LEU A 459 16.15 16.30 17.51
CA LEU A 459 16.29 17.64 16.92
C LEU A 459 16.03 18.75 17.96
N VAL A 460 15.02 18.58 18.81
CA VAL A 460 14.75 19.51 19.92
C VAL A 460 15.95 19.57 20.86
N HIS A 461 16.47 18.43 21.29
CA HIS A 461 17.61 18.36 22.20
C HIS A 461 18.86 19.04 21.63
N ILE A 462 19.20 18.75 20.36
CA ILE A 462 20.33 19.35 19.66
C ILE A 462 20.15 20.87 19.58
N SER A 463 18.95 21.36 19.25
CA SER A 463 18.69 22.80 19.21
C SER A 463 18.86 23.50 20.56
N GLN A 464 18.60 22.80 21.67
CA GLN A 464 18.72 23.35 23.03
C GLN A 464 20.17 23.38 23.53
N GLN A 465 21.07 22.60 22.93
CA GLN A 465 22.48 22.58 23.28
C GLN A 465 23.30 23.68 22.58
N LEU A 466 22.73 24.34 21.57
CA LEU A 466 23.37 25.43 20.85
C LEU A 466 23.45 26.68 21.74
N GLY A 467 24.56 27.42 21.65
CA GLY A 467 24.77 28.66 22.39
C GLY A 467 23.94 29.82 21.84
N SER A 468 23.58 29.76 20.56
CA SER A 468 22.78 30.78 19.88
C SER A 468 21.98 30.19 18.70
N PRO A 469 20.80 30.74 18.37
CA PRO A 469 20.08 30.40 17.13
C PRO A 469 20.83 30.70 15.83
N TRP A 470 21.95 31.44 15.91
CA TRP A 470 22.82 31.73 14.77
C TRP A 470 23.92 30.68 14.54
N GLU A 471 24.04 29.69 15.42
CA GLU A 471 25.01 28.60 15.29
C GLU A 471 24.45 27.46 14.43
N LYS A 472 25.30 26.87 13.58
CA LYS A 472 24.96 25.62 12.87
C LYS A 472 24.83 24.49 13.90
N PRO A 473 23.79 23.64 13.87
CA PRO A 473 22.83 23.45 12.78
C PRO A 473 21.42 24.04 13.01
N PHE A 474 21.26 25.19 13.67
CA PHE A 474 19.93 25.72 14.04
C PHE A 474 18.98 25.89 12.83
N ILE A 475 19.45 26.51 11.73
CA ILE A 475 18.63 26.69 10.52
C ILE A 475 18.44 25.35 9.78
N GLN A 476 19.40 24.44 9.84
CA GLN A 476 19.25 23.10 9.28
C GLN A 476 18.14 22.32 10.01
N ILE A 477 18.01 22.50 11.33
CA ILE A 477 16.89 21.94 12.11
C ILE A 477 15.54 22.52 11.66
N LEU A 478 15.48 23.82 11.31
CA LEU A 478 14.29 24.40 10.68
C LEU A 478 13.98 23.69 9.36
N ASN A 479 14.98 23.52 8.48
CA ASN A 479 14.77 22.82 7.21
C ASN A 479 14.31 21.36 7.42
N SER A 480 14.93 20.63 8.36
CA SER A 480 14.50 19.28 8.74
C SER A 480 13.03 19.25 9.16
N ALA A 481 12.63 20.14 10.07
CA ALA A 481 11.27 20.16 10.60
C ALA A 481 10.24 20.50 9.51
N TRP A 482 10.57 21.42 8.61
CA TRP A 482 9.70 21.76 7.48
C TRP A 482 9.58 20.59 6.50
N TYR A 483 10.71 20.03 6.09
CA TYR A 483 10.76 18.95 5.10
C TYR A 483 10.07 17.68 5.61
N LEU A 484 10.28 17.30 6.89
CA LEU A 484 9.59 16.15 7.49
C LEU A 484 8.08 16.38 7.54
N ALA A 485 7.61 17.56 7.91
CA ALA A 485 6.17 17.85 7.87
C ALA A 485 5.60 17.71 6.44
N TYR A 486 6.33 18.18 5.43
CA TYR A 486 5.95 18.05 4.02
C TYR A 486 5.89 16.58 3.55
N VAL A 487 6.93 15.79 3.82
CA VAL A 487 6.96 14.37 3.41
C VAL A 487 5.87 13.56 4.11
N LEU A 488 5.59 13.84 5.38
CA LEU A 488 4.51 13.18 6.12
C LEU A 488 3.12 13.51 5.55
N ASP A 489 2.93 14.72 4.99
CA ASP A 489 1.70 15.04 4.26
C ASP A 489 1.59 14.22 2.96
N GLU A 490 2.69 14.06 2.22
CA GLU A 490 2.69 13.20 1.02
C GLU A 490 2.41 11.74 1.38
N TRP A 491 2.98 11.25 2.49
CA TRP A 491 2.74 9.89 2.97
C TRP A 491 1.30 9.66 3.41
N ASN A 492 0.58 10.68 3.88
CA ASN A 492 -0.85 10.54 4.18
C ASN A 492 -1.69 10.18 2.93
N GLU A 493 -1.17 10.43 1.72
CA GLU A 493 -1.83 10.13 0.45
C GLU A 493 -1.37 8.80 -0.19
N VAL A 494 -0.41 8.08 0.41
CA VAL A 494 0.08 6.81 -0.15
C VAL A 494 -0.86 5.65 0.24
N ASP A 495 -1.23 4.84 -0.76
CA ASP A 495 -2.23 3.77 -0.66
C ASP A 495 -2.02 2.79 0.51
N ILE A 496 -0.77 2.40 0.81
CA ILE A 496 -0.49 1.48 1.92
C ILE A 496 -0.91 2.08 3.27
N PHE A 497 -0.61 3.36 3.51
CA PHE A 497 -0.94 4.01 4.78
C PHE A 497 -2.44 4.30 4.87
N ILE A 498 -3.09 4.66 3.76
CA ILE A 498 -4.56 4.80 3.68
C ILE A 498 -5.26 3.48 4.02
N ARG A 499 -4.76 2.34 3.51
CA ARG A 499 -5.32 1.02 3.81
C ARG A 499 -5.19 0.65 5.28
N ILE A 500 -4.03 0.91 5.90
CA ILE A 500 -3.82 0.66 7.33
C ILE A 500 -4.73 1.57 8.17
N GLN A 501 -4.90 2.84 7.76
CA GLN A 501 -5.83 3.79 8.41
C GLN A 501 -7.26 3.28 8.44
N ALA A 502 -7.75 2.72 7.32
CA ALA A 502 -9.12 2.23 7.21
C ALA A 502 -9.43 1.07 8.19
N LEU A 503 -8.41 0.32 8.63
CA LEU A 503 -8.56 -0.72 9.67
C LEU A 503 -8.76 -0.11 11.06
N GLY A 504 -8.16 1.06 11.31
CA GLY A 504 -8.31 1.77 12.57
C GLY A 504 -9.78 2.07 12.84
N LYS A 505 -10.37 1.52 13.91
CA LYS A 505 -11.69 1.92 14.44
C LYS A 505 -11.77 3.41 14.84
N ARG A 506 -10.70 4.17 14.64
CA ARG A 506 -10.65 5.61 14.76
C ARG A 506 -11.02 6.19 13.40
N THR A 507 -12.30 6.46 13.22
CA THR A 507 -12.88 7.25 12.13
C THR A 507 -12.40 8.71 12.16
N HIS A 508 -11.09 8.93 12.21
CA HIS A 508 -10.53 10.24 11.94
C HIS A 508 -10.30 10.33 10.44
N PHE A 509 -10.98 11.28 9.80
CA PHE A 509 -10.69 11.79 8.44
C PHE A 509 -9.27 12.40 8.33
N ARG A 510 -8.38 12.15 9.30
CA ARG A 510 -7.01 12.67 9.36
C ARG A 510 -6.05 11.58 8.91
N GLY A 511 -5.07 11.92 8.07
CA GLY A 511 -4.02 10.99 7.68
C GLY A 511 -3.28 10.40 8.88
N VAL A 512 -2.72 9.20 8.74
CA VAL A 512 -2.09 8.47 9.86
C VAL A 512 -0.91 9.24 10.47
N PHE A 513 -0.22 10.04 9.66
CA PHE A 513 0.91 10.87 10.09
C PHE A 513 0.53 12.31 10.41
N GLU A 514 -0.74 12.70 10.31
CA GLU A 514 -1.20 14.09 10.50
C GLU A 514 -0.76 14.67 11.86
N ASP A 515 -0.90 13.89 12.94
CA ASP A 515 -0.51 14.35 14.28
C ASP A 515 1.01 14.55 14.37
N VAL A 516 1.80 13.67 13.75
CA VAL A 516 3.26 13.74 13.71
C VAL A 516 3.73 14.91 12.84
N ALA A 517 3.11 15.12 11.68
CA ALA A 517 3.36 16.26 10.80
C ALA A 517 3.09 17.58 11.55
N ASN A 518 1.99 17.65 12.31
CA ASN A 518 1.69 18.80 13.16
C ASN A 518 2.73 19.02 14.28
N MET A 519 3.30 17.97 14.86
CA MET A 519 4.40 18.09 15.82
C MET A 519 5.66 18.70 15.18
N TYR A 520 5.99 18.32 13.95
CA TYR A 520 7.10 18.91 13.20
C TYR A 520 6.84 20.37 12.80
N ARG A 521 5.61 20.72 12.39
CA ARG A 521 5.20 22.12 12.15
C ARG A 521 5.30 22.96 13.43
N HIS A 522 4.92 22.38 14.57
CA HIS A 522 5.05 23.05 15.86
C HIS A 522 6.52 23.27 16.24
N LEU A 523 7.39 22.27 16.04
CA LEU A 523 8.83 22.40 16.21
C LEU A 523 9.39 23.53 15.34
N TRP A 524 9.04 23.57 14.05
CA TRP A 524 9.45 24.62 13.14
C TRP A 524 9.06 26.00 13.67
N ARG A 525 7.79 26.17 14.07
CA ARG A 525 7.28 27.45 14.59
C ARG A 525 8.04 27.90 15.84
N GLN A 526 8.25 27.01 16.81
CA GLN A 526 8.98 27.32 18.02
C GLN A 526 10.43 27.76 17.72
N LYS A 527 11.12 27.05 16.83
CA LYS A 527 12.51 27.40 16.47
C LYS A 527 12.58 28.68 15.63
N ALA A 528 11.58 28.94 14.78
CA ALA A 528 11.48 30.19 14.05
C ALA A 528 11.26 31.37 15.00
N GLU A 529 10.43 31.22 16.03
CA GLU A 529 10.23 32.21 17.09
C GLU A 529 11.54 32.48 17.87
N ASP A 530 12.28 31.43 18.25
CA ASP A 530 13.60 31.54 18.91
C ASP A 530 14.60 32.36 18.06
N LEU A 531 14.71 32.04 16.76
CA LEU A 531 15.58 32.77 15.81
C LEU A 531 15.13 34.22 15.62
N THR A 532 13.82 34.43 15.51
CA THR A 532 13.20 35.75 15.35
C THR A 532 13.43 36.63 16.58
N ALA A 533 13.35 36.06 17.78
CA ALA A 533 13.66 36.77 19.03
C ALA A 533 15.15 37.15 19.10
N ALA A 534 16.05 36.26 18.72
CA ALA A 534 17.48 36.57 18.62
C ALA A 534 17.76 37.68 17.59
N PHE A 535 17.14 37.59 16.41
CA PHE A 535 17.22 38.62 15.37
C PHE A 535 16.81 40.00 15.88
N TYR A 536 15.65 40.08 16.54
CA TYR A 536 15.16 41.31 17.18
C TYR A 536 16.19 41.93 18.13
N GLN A 537 16.82 41.12 18.98
CA GLN A 537 17.83 41.59 19.94
C GLN A 537 19.05 42.21 19.25
N HIS A 538 19.58 41.55 18.21
CA HIS A 538 20.73 42.02 17.45
C HIS A 538 20.44 43.34 16.73
N ILE A 539 19.34 43.40 15.97
CA ILE A 539 19.01 44.61 15.20
C ILE A 539 18.68 45.77 16.14
N ARG A 540 17.98 45.52 17.26
CA ARG A 540 17.69 46.57 18.26
C ARG A 540 18.98 47.13 18.87
N ALA A 541 19.95 46.29 19.21
CA ALA A 541 21.23 46.74 19.73
C ALA A 541 21.98 47.61 18.70
N SER A 542 21.96 47.22 17.42
CA SER A 542 22.61 47.97 16.34
C SER A 542 21.98 49.35 16.06
N LEU A 543 20.69 49.53 16.36
CA LEU A 543 19.99 50.80 16.19
C LEU A 543 20.29 51.83 17.29
N SER A 544 20.91 51.41 18.41
CA SER A 544 21.13 52.27 19.58
C SER A 544 21.92 53.56 19.31
N ARG A 545 22.86 53.54 18.35
CA ARG A 545 23.61 54.74 17.95
C ARG A 545 22.73 55.74 17.20
N TYR A 546 21.92 55.24 16.28
CA TYR A 546 20.97 56.03 15.49
C TYR A 546 19.88 56.65 16.39
N GLN A 547 19.42 55.91 17.40
CA GLN A 547 18.46 56.41 18.39
C GLN A 547 18.99 57.59 19.23
N ARG A 548 20.32 57.72 19.39
CA ARG A 548 20.96 58.79 20.18
C ARG A 548 21.29 60.05 19.37
N GLU A 549 21.01 60.06 18.08
CA GLU A 549 21.13 61.27 17.28
C GLU A 549 20.22 62.37 17.83
N GLN A 550 20.65 63.63 17.69
CA GLN A 550 19.92 64.77 18.23
C GLN A 550 18.83 65.23 17.26
N TRP A 551 17.86 64.34 17.00
CA TRP A 551 16.77 64.52 16.01
C TRP A 551 15.94 65.81 16.20
N TYR A 552 15.88 66.33 17.43
CA TYR A 552 15.19 67.58 17.78
C TYR A 552 15.92 68.84 17.28
N SER A 553 17.24 68.74 17.05
CA SER A 553 18.11 69.83 16.62
C SER A 553 18.52 69.75 15.15
N TRP A 554 17.91 68.85 14.39
CA TRP A 554 18.24 68.65 12.98
C TRP A 554 17.83 69.87 12.16
N GLU A 555 18.76 70.45 11.42
CA GLU A 555 18.53 71.63 10.58
C GLU A 555 18.19 71.25 9.13
N ALA A 556 17.51 72.16 8.45
CA ALA A 556 16.96 71.98 7.12
C ALA A 556 18.04 71.86 6.02
N SER A 557 18.68 70.69 5.89
CA SER A 557 19.15 70.22 4.59
C SER A 557 18.06 69.30 4.02
N LYS A 558 17.73 69.42 2.73
CA LYS A 558 16.95 68.35 2.08
C LYS A 558 17.66 67.01 2.38
N PRO A 559 16.93 65.91 2.62
CA PRO A 559 17.56 64.62 2.87
C PRO A 559 18.28 64.20 1.58
N PHE A 560 19.60 64.34 1.55
CA PHE A 560 20.42 64.00 0.38
C PHE A 560 21.08 62.63 0.57
N ASP A 561 21.59 62.35 1.77
CA ASP A 561 22.43 61.19 2.04
C ASP A 561 21.95 60.39 3.25
N LEU A 562 22.30 59.10 3.24
CA LEU A 562 22.05 58.16 4.31
C LEU A 562 22.72 58.62 5.61
N THR A 563 21.97 58.65 6.71
CA THR A 563 22.56 59.01 8.01
C THR A 563 23.65 57.99 8.39
N PRO A 564 24.90 58.44 8.66
CA PRO A 564 26.01 57.53 8.94
C PRO A 564 25.78 56.59 10.13
N SER A 565 25.03 57.02 11.15
CA SER A 565 24.70 56.19 12.31
C SER A 565 23.61 55.14 12.03
N PHE A 566 22.92 55.20 10.89
CA PHE A 566 22.00 54.16 10.44
C PHE A 566 22.70 52.99 9.73
N CYS A 567 23.92 53.23 9.21
CA CYS A 567 24.69 52.22 8.49
C CYS A 567 24.95 50.93 9.30
N PRO A 568 25.31 50.98 10.60
CA PRO A 568 25.46 49.77 11.42
C PRO A 568 24.20 48.90 11.48
N PHE A 569 23.02 49.53 11.58
CA PHE A 569 21.74 48.82 11.58
C PHE A 569 21.46 48.15 10.23
N LEU A 570 21.65 48.88 9.12
CA LEU A 570 21.48 48.34 7.77
C LEU A 570 22.41 47.17 7.49
N LEU A 571 23.69 47.29 7.88
CA LEU A 571 24.67 46.23 7.69
C LEU A 571 24.34 45.01 8.54
N GLU A 572 23.86 45.20 9.78
CA GLU A 572 23.49 44.08 10.65
C GLU A 572 22.24 43.35 10.14
N VAL A 573 21.20 44.08 9.73
CA VAL A 573 20.00 43.50 9.08
C VAL A 573 20.42 42.70 7.84
N ARG A 574 21.25 43.29 6.96
CA ARG A 574 21.74 42.60 5.75
C ARG A 574 22.57 41.36 6.08
N ARG A 575 23.43 41.43 7.10
CA ARG A 575 24.29 40.31 7.51
C ARG A 575 23.44 39.13 8.00
N LEU A 576 22.48 39.40 8.88
CA LEU A 576 21.63 38.37 9.48
C LEU A 576 20.65 37.77 8.47
N LEU A 577 19.91 38.60 7.72
CA LEU A 577 19.02 38.10 6.66
C LEU A 577 19.78 37.40 5.54
N GLY A 578 20.96 37.90 5.17
CA GLY A 578 21.83 37.24 4.19
C GLY A 578 22.34 35.88 4.69
N HIS A 579 22.51 35.69 6.00
CA HIS A 579 22.82 34.39 6.57
C HIS A 579 21.62 33.43 6.49
N VAL A 580 20.43 33.90 6.87
CA VAL A 580 19.19 33.12 6.76
C VAL A 580 18.95 32.67 5.32
N ASN A 581 19.01 33.60 4.38
CA ASN A 581 18.76 33.38 2.95
C ASN A 581 19.71 32.35 2.31
N LYS A 582 20.95 32.24 2.79
CA LYS A 582 21.89 31.22 2.32
C LYS A 582 21.58 29.81 2.82
N ALA A 583 20.82 29.67 3.90
CA ALA A 583 20.66 28.40 4.61
C ALA A 583 19.22 27.89 4.67
N ILE A 584 18.22 28.77 4.68
CA ILE A 584 16.81 28.40 4.80
C ILE A 584 16.28 27.82 3.47
N SER A 585 15.40 26.84 3.55
CA SER A 585 14.67 26.32 2.39
C SER A 585 13.79 27.42 1.75
N PRO A 586 13.77 27.59 0.42
CA PRO A 586 12.83 28.49 -0.26
C PRO A 586 11.36 28.29 0.13
N HIS A 587 10.93 27.05 0.40
CA HIS A 587 9.54 26.75 0.76
C HIS A 587 9.12 27.31 2.13
N SER A 588 10.00 27.31 3.12
CA SER A 588 9.74 27.87 4.45
C SER A 588 10.20 29.32 4.60
N ALA A 589 11.01 29.82 3.66
CA ALA A 589 11.60 31.15 3.69
C ALA A 589 10.55 32.25 3.81
N THR A 590 9.47 32.20 3.01
CA THR A 590 8.40 33.21 3.04
C THR A 590 7.86 33.42 4.46
N LYS A 591 7.57 32.32 5.17
CA LYS A 591 6.99 32.40 6.51
C LYS A 591 7.99 32.96 7.53
N LEU A 592 9.26 32.57 7.42
CA LEU A 592 10.30 33.13 8.28
C LEU A 592 10.55 34.61 7.96
N TYR A 593 10.52 35.01 6.69
CA TYR A 593 10.72 36.39 6.27
C TYR A 593 9.61 37.32 6.76
N GLU A 594 8.35 36.88 6.74
CA GLU A 594 7.24 37.60 7.38
C GLU A 594 7.55 37.89 8.86
N MET A 595 7.95 36.86 9.62
CA MET A 595 8.27 36.99 11.05
C MET A 595 9.46 37.95 11.30
N LEU A 596 10.50 37.87 10.46
CA LEU A 596 11.67 38.74 10.58
C LEU A 596 11.33 40.19 10.17
N ASN A 597 10.54 40.39 9.11
CA ASN A 597 10.11 41.72 8.65
C ASN A 597 9.27 42.44 9.72
N GLU A 598 8.35 41.71 10.36
CA GLU A 598 7.58 42.18 11.50
C GLU A 598 8.51 42.72 12.61
N LYS A 599 9.61 42.01 12.93
CA LYS A 599 10.59 42.46 13.94
C LYS A 599 11.38 43.68 13.53
N VAL A 600 11.68 43.87 12.25
CA VAL A 600 12.30 45.11 11.77
C VAL A 600 11.37 46.29 12.01
N ALA A 601 10.09 46.15 11.65
CA ALA A 601 9.08 47.18 11.87
C ALA A 601 8.89 47.48 13.38
N GLU A 602 8.80 46.45 14.23
CA GLU A 602 8.67 46.61 15.67
C GLU A 602 9.81 47.43 16.30
N VAL A 603 11.06 47.17 15.89
CA VAL A 603 12.21 47.93 16.42
C VAL A 603 12.16 49.39 16.01
N LEU A 604 11.70 49.70 14.79
CA LEU A 604 11.53 51.07 14.32
C LEU A 604 10.39 51.78 15.05
N LEU A 605 9.22 51.14 15.21
CA LEU A 605 8.11 51.69 16.01
C LEU A 605 8.54 51.95 17.44
N GLN A 606 9.25 51.01 18.07
CA GLN A 606 9.80 51.20 19.41
C GLN A 606 10.73 52.42 19.45
N MET A 607 11.63 52.58 18.48
CA MET A 607 12.49 53.77 18.39
C MET A 607 11.66 55.06 18.32
N LEU A 608 10.68 55.13 17.42
CA LEU A 608 9.83 56.32 17.23
C LEU A 608 9.07 56.72 18.50
N THR A 609 8.69 55.75 19.34
CA THR A 609 8.03 56.05 20.63
C THR A 609 8.96 56.61 21.72
N THR A 610 10.28 56.48 21.54
CA THR A 610 11.28 56.82 22.57
C THR A 610 12.05 58.10 22.27
N ILE A 611 12.21 58.47 20.99
CA ILE A 611 12.99 59.64 20.58
C ILE A 611 12.16 60.92 20.63
N SER A 612 12.83 62.06 20.78
CA SER A 612 12.26 63.39 20.54
C SER A 612 12.88 63.96 19.27
N LEU A 613 12.05 64.48 18.37
CA LEU A 613 12.45 64.87 17.02
C LEU A 613 11.76 66.16 16.59
N ASN A 614 12.28 66.82 15.57
CA ASN A 614 11.58 67.87 14.83
C ASN A 614 11.17 67.37 13.43
N GLY A 615 10.47 68.19 12.65
CA GLY A 615 10.02 67.80 11.30
C GLY A 615 11.15 67.38 10.35
N TYR A 616 12.33 68.01 10.43
CA TYR A 616 13.49 67.66 9.60
C TYR A 616 14.12 66.33 10.01
N GLY A 617 14.24 66.08 11.33
CA GLY A 617 14.71 64.80 11.85
C GLY A 617 13.80 63.65 11.44
N ALA A 618 12.48 63.83 11.51
CA ALA A 618 11.53 62.85 11.00
C ALA A 618 11.64 62.64 9.48
N ALA A 619 11.84 63.71 8.71
CA ALA A 619 12.04 63.61 7.26
C ALA A 619 13.32 62.83 6.90
N GLN A 620 14.40 63.01 7.67
CA GLN A 620 15.64 62.24 7.49
C GLN A 620 15.44 60.76 7.84
N ILE A 621 14.75 60.44 8.95
CA ILE A 621 14.44 59.06 9.30
C ILE A 621 13.57 58.40 8.22
N LEU A 622 12.57 59.13 7.71
CA LEU A 622 11.74 58.67 6.59
C LEU A 622 12.59 58.38 5.35
N TYR A 623 13.56 59.23 5.05
CA TYR A 623 14.47 59.03 3.93
C TYR A 623 15.32 57.77 4.10
N ASP A 624 15.95 57.60 5.26
CA ASP A 624 16.81 56.46 5.58
C ASP A 624 16.04 55.13 5.50
N VAL A 625 14.82 55.09 6.03
CA VAL A 625 13.96 53.90 5.96
C VAL A 625 13.49 53.63 4.53
N THR A 626 12.93 54.63 3.84
CA THR A 626 12.28 54.45 2.54
C THR A 626 13.29 54.21 1.40
N ASN A 627 14.42 54.91 1.41
CA ASN A 627 15.38 54.89 0.30
C ASN A 627 16.56 53.96 0.55
N SER A 628 16.80 53.53 1.80
CA SER A 628 17.91 52.62 2.11
C SER A 628 17.45 51.30 2.71
N LEU A 629 16.64 51.29 3.77
CA LEU A 629 16.22 50.03 4.41
C LEU A 629 15.28 49.20 3.53
N ILE A 630 14.18 49.79 3.05
CA ILE A 630 13.16 49.07 2.25
C ILE A 630 13.78 48.43 1.00
N PRO A 631 14.60 49.13 0.18
CA PRO A 631 15.23 48.51 -0.98
C PRO A 631 16.13 47.33 -0.61
N VAL A 632 16.85 47.42 0.52
CA VAL A 632 17.71 46.32 1.01
C VAL A 632 16.86 45.13 1.43
N LEU A 633 15.81 45.33 2.21
CA LEU A 633 14.89 44.27 2.63
C LEU A 633 14.23 43.59 1.41
N ASN A 634 13.65 44.37 0.50
CA ASN A 634 13.05 43.85 -0.73
C ASN A 634 14.06 43.06 -1.57
N SER A 635 15.32 43.50 -1.66
CA SER A 635 16.35 42.75 -2.39
C SER A 635 16.70 41.41 -1.73
N LEU A 636 16.59 41.31 -0.40
CA LEU A 636 16.90 40.11 0.35
C LEU A 636 15.73 39.12 0.35
N TYR A 637 14.49 39.62 0.46
CA TYR A 637 13.29 38.78 0.43
C TYR A 637 13.04 38.16 -0.96
N ASN A 638 13.38 38.87 -2.03
CA ASN A 638 13.23 38.40 -3.42
C ASN A 638 14.45 37.61 -3.94
N HIS A 639 15.32 37.10 -3.06
CA HIS A 639 16.53 36.39 -3.48
C HIS A 639 16.26 34.97 -4.02
N HIS A 640 15.28 34.26 -3.46
CA HIS A 640 14.88 32.95 -3.99
C HIS A 640 14.02 33.15 -5.24
N THR A 641 14.31 32.39 -6.31
CA THR A 641 13.63 32.42 -7.63
C THR A 641 12.13 32.66 -7.55
N ASN A 642 11.60 33.69 -8.26
CA ASN A 642 10.21 34.04 -8.68
C ASN A 642 8.96 33.61 -7.88
N ALA A 643 9.07 32.81 -6.82
CA ALA A 643 7.98 32.23 -6.05
C ALA A 643 7.69 33.02 -4.79
N ILE A 644 8.67 33.78 -4.28
CA ILE A 644 8.54 34.61 -3.08
C ILE A 644 8.46 36.07 -3.53
N ASN A 645 7.24 36.60 -3.67
CA ASN A 645 6.99 38.03 -3.89
C ASN A 645 6.60 38.66 -2.56
N LEU A 646 7.51 38.66 -1.58
CA LEU A 646 7.28 39.36 -0.32
C LEU A 646 7.85 40.77 -0.43
N GLU A 647 6.97 41.77 -0.39
CA GLU A 647 7.39 43.15 -0.27
C GLU A 647 7.41 43.58 1.20
N THR A 648 8.37 44.42 1.56
CA THR A 648 8.54 44.94 2.93
C THR A 648 7.25 45.61 3.44
N LEU A 649 6.53 46.28 2.55
CA LEU A 649 5.29 47.02 2.86
C LEU A 649 4.04 46.13 2.90
N ASP A 650 4.15 44.82 2.62
CA ASP A 650 3.06 43.88 2.87
C ASP A 650 2.80 43.70 4.37
N GLU A 651 3.79 44.01 5.22
CA GLU A 651 3.70 43.95 6.68
C GLU A 651 2.98 45.20 7.25
N PRO A 652 1.81 45.06 7.91
CA PRO A 652 1.04 46.18 8.43
C PRO A 652 1.81 47.09 9.40
N LYS A 653 2.68 46.53 10.24
CA LYS A 653 3.52 47.34 11.15
C LYS A 653 4.51 48.21 10.39
N PHE A 654 5.01 47.75 9.24
CA PHE A 654 5.93 48.54 8.42
C PHE A 654 5.18 49.69 7.73
N VAL A 655 3.95 49.45 7.27
CA VAL A 655 3.06 50.52 6.80
C VAL A 655 2.85 51.57 7.91
N GLU A 656 2.60 51.13 9.15
CA GLU A 656 2.47 52.04 10.29
C GLU A 656 3.74 52.88 10.51
N VAL A 657 4.95 52.30 10.42
CA VAL A 657 6.22 53.05 10.51
C VAL A 657 6.24 54.19 9.50
N ILE A 658 5.91 53.90 8.24
CA ILE A 658 5.91 54.89 7.16
C ILE A 658 4.86 55.96 7.38
N SER A 659 3.64 55.58 7.73
CA SER A 659 2.56 56.54 8.03
C SER A 659 2.91 57.43 9.22
N CYS A 660 3.51 56.90 10.29
CA CYS A 660 3.97 57.68 11.45
C CYS A 660 5.02 58.71 11.01
N LEU A 661 6.01 58.28 10.24
CA LEU A 661 7.08 59.14 9.74
C LEU A 661 6.56 60.21 8.77
N LYS A 662 5.57 59.90 7.94
CA LYS A 662 4.91 60.87 7.05
C LYS A 662 4.15 61.94 7.84
N ILE A 663 3.44 61.60 8.92
CA ILE A 663 2.82 62.59 9.83
C ILE A 663 3.90 63.45 10.51
N LEU A 664 4.94 62.82 11.05
CA LEU A 664 5.97 63.50 11.83
C LEU A 664 6.84 64.44 10.98
N SER A 665 7.09 64.09 9.71
CA SER A 665 7.91 64.85 8.77
C SER A 665 7.24 66.08 8.15
N GLN A 666 5.96 66.31 8.44
CA GLN A 666 5.24 67.48 7.94
C GLN A 666 5.88 68.80 8.38
N SER A 667 5.62 69.88 7.64
CA SER A 667 6.05 71.21 8.07
C SER A 667 5.46 71.55 9.45
N THR A 668 6.15 72.35 10.26
CA THR A 668 5.66 72.75 11.59
C THR A 668 4.26 73.36 11.52
N GLY A 669 3.99 74.22 10.54
CA GLY A 669 2.65 74.79 10.33
C GLY A 669 1.58 73.74 10.01
N THR A 670 1.89 72.80 9.12
CA THR A 670 0.98 71.68 8.78
C THR A 670 0.71 70.80 10.00
N ALA A 671 1.74 70.51 10.79
CA ALA A 671 1.62 69.66 11.98
C ALA A 671 0.81 70.33 13.11
N ILE A 672 0.93 71.64 13.30
CA ILE A 672 0.09 72.42 14.23
C ILE A 672 -1.38 72.33 13.81
N LEU A 673 -1.66 72.61 12.54
CA LEU A 673 -3.03 72.55 12.00
C LEU A 673 -3.60 71.13 12.12
N LEU A 674 -2.81 70.11 11.79
CA LEU A 674 -3.21 68.72 11.92
C LEU A 674 -3.50 68.35 13.38
N TYR A 675 -2.69 68.80 14.33
CA TYR A 675 -2.90 68.55 15.75
C TYR A 675 -4.18 69.20 16.28
N GLU A 676 -4.43 70.47 15.94
CA GLU A 676 -5.65 71.18 16.33
C GLU A 676 -6.91 70.55 15.70
N GLU A 677 -6.83 70.15 14.44
CA GLU A 677 -7.94 69.54 13.74
C GLU A 677 -8.24 68.14 14.27
N LEU A 678 -7.20 67.30 14.52
CA LEU A 678 -7.36 66.00 15.16
C LEU A 678 -8.01 66.12 16.53
N LYS A 679 -7.71 67.16 17.32
CA LYS A 679 -8.39 67.38 18.60
C LYS A 679 -9.89 67.63 18.46
N ARG A 680 -10.27 68.42 17.46
CA ARG A 680 -11.68 68.80 17.18
C ARG A 680 -12.47 67.71 16.47
N THR A 681 -11.78 66.81 15.80
CA THR A 681 -12.36 65.74 14.99
C THR A 681 -12.74 64.52 15.84
N THR A 682 -13.72 63.74 15.40
CA THR A 682 -14.10 62.45 16.01
C THR A 682 -13.36 61.29 15.34
N ASP A 683 -13.23 60.14 16.02
CA ASP A 683 -12.48 58.99 15.51
C ASP A 683 -12.91 58.57 14.09
N ASN A 684 -14.21 58.66 13.78
CA ASN A 684 -14.78 58.32 12.46
C ASN A 684 -14.27 59.18 11.28
N LEU A 685 -13.91 60.44 11.52
CA LEU A 685 -13.42 61.37 10.49
C LEU A 685 -11.89 61.37 10.38
N THR A 686 -11.21 60.72 11.32
CA THR A 686 -9.75 60.65 11.39
C THR A 686 -9.11 60.05 10.13
N PRO A 687 -9.60 58.92 9.57
CA PRO A 687 -8.99 58.35 8.36
C PRO A 687 -8.98 59.34 7.19
N SER A 688 -10.08 60.08 6.98
CA SER A 688 -10.18 61.09 5.91
C SER A 688 -9.26 62.30 6.13
N LEU A 689 -9.00 62.65 7.39
CA LEU A 689 -8.08 63.73 7.72
C LEU A 689 -6.61 63.32 7.54
N LEU A 690 -6.30 62.04 7.74
CA LEU A 690 -4.95 61.47 7.62
C LEU A 690 -4.63 60.91 6.23
N GLU A 691 -5.63 60.69 5.38
CA GLU A 691 -5.49 60.23 3.99
C GLU A 691 -4.50 61.07 3.17
N PRO A 692 -4.47 62.43 3.22
CA PRO A 692 -3.51 63.24 2.47
C PRO A 692 -2.04 63.00 2.84
N PHE A 693 -1.80 62.33 3.97
CA PHE A 693 -0.47 62.00 4.49
C PHE A 693 -0.14 60.51 4.32
N ASP A 694 -0.95 59.75 3.57
CA ASP A 694 -0.89 58.29 3.47
C ASP A 694 -0.88 57.61 4.85
N ALA A 695 -1.68 58.13 5.78
CA ALA A 695 -1.70 57.69 7.17
C ALA A 695 -3.11 57.39 7.69
N ALA A 696 -4.04 57.07 6.78
CA ALA A 696 -5.44 56.78 7.09
C ALA A 696 -5.63 55.60 8.07
N THR A 697 -4.62 54.74 8.23
CA THR A 697 -4.62 53.58 9.13
C THR A 697 -4.29 53.92 10.58
N ILE A 698 -3.81 55.13 10.89
CA ILE A 698 -3.39 55.52 12.23
C ILE A 698 -4.60 56.02 13.04
N GLU A 699 -4.78 55.46 14.23
CA GLU A 699 -5.82 55.90 15.16
C GLU A 699 -5.59 57.33 15.68
N ARG A 700 -6.67 58.03 15.99
CA ARG A 700 -6.63 59.44 16.41
C ARG A 700 -5.75 59.67 17.63
N GLU A 701 -5.92 58.86 18.67
CA GLU A 701 -5.13 58.96 19.91
C GLU A 701 -3.65 58.77 19.62
N ARG A 702 -3.32 57.77 18.81
CA ARG A 702 -1.95 57.48 18.37
C ARG A 702 -1.33 58.64 17.58
N ALA A 703 -2.08 59.24 16.64
CA ALA A 703 -1.61 60.40 15.87
C ALA A 703 -1.34 61.63 16.77
N LEU A 704 -2.21 61.87 17.76
CA LEU A 704 -2.03 62.94 18.75
C LEU A 704 -0.80 62.70 19.63
N GLU A 705 -0.58 61.47 20.09
CA GLU A 705 0.61 61.09 20.85
C GLU A 705 1.90 61.27 20.04
N LEU A 706 1.89 60.88 18.76
CA LEU A 706 3.03 61.04 17.86
C LEU A 706 3.38 62.52 17.67
N LEU A 707 2.38 63.37 17.38
CA LEU A 707 2.60 64.81 17.22
C LEU A 707 3.13 65.45 18.50
N LYS A 708 2.69 65.00 19.69
CA LYS A 708 3.25 65.45 20.98
C LYS A 708 4.76 65.19 21.13
N ARG A 709 5.35 64.27 20.36
CA ARG A 709 6.80 63.99 20.38
C ARG A 709 7.63 65.00 19.60
N ARG A 710 6.98 65.83 18.78
CA ARG A 710 7.65 66.89 18.05
C ARG A 710 8.12 67.98 19.01
N SER A 711 9.42 68.13 19.17
CA SER A 711 10.03 69.14 20.04
C SER A 711 9.75 70.57 19.57
N ASP A 712 9.46 70.76 18.28
CA ASP A 712 9.15 72.06 17.68
C ASP A 712 7.68 72.47 17.82
N LEU A 713 6.80 71.56 18.27
CA LEU A 713 5.43 71.90 18.66
C LEU A 713 5.43 72.29 20.14
N GLN A 714 5.49 73.59 20.46
CA GLN A 714 5.37 74.08 21.84
C GLN A 714 3.94 73.91 22.37
N LEU A 715 3.58 72.67 22.72
CA LEU A 715 2.27 72.31 23.25
C LEU A 715 2.22 72.65 24.75
N THR A 716 1.40 73.63 25.13
CA THR A 716 1.26 74.02 26.55
C THR A 716 0.43 73.00 27.35
N SER A 717 0.55 73.03 28.68
CA SER A 717 -0.19 72.17 29.62
C SER A 717 -1.71 72.32 29.52
N ASP A 718 -2.20 73.46 29.05
CA ASP A 718 -3.62 73.71 28.74
C ASP A 718 -3.98 73.37 27.29
N GLU A 719 -3.20 72.48 26.67
CA GLU A 719 -3.56 71.81 25.42
C GLU A 719 -3.81 72.73 24.22
N THR A 720 -3.31 73.97 24.27
CA THR A 720 -3.30 74.94 23.15
C THR A 720 -1.88 75.20 22.66
N VAL A 721 -1.71 75.26 21.34
CA VAL A 721 -0.43 75.49 20.66
C VAL A 721 -0.04 76.97 20.82
N LYS A 722 1.15 77.27 21.35
CA LYS A 722 1.73 78.61 21.21
C LYS A 722 2.68 78.60 20.02
N LEU A 723 2.45 79.52 19.07
CA LEU A 723 3.31 79.78 17.91
C LEU A 723 4.72 80.19 18.33
#